data_AF-A0A816U781-F1
#
_entry.id   AF-A0A816U781-F1
#
_cell.length_a   1.000
_cell.length_b   1.000
_cell.length_c   1.000
_cell.angle_alpha   90.00
_cell.angle_beta   90.00
_cell.angle_gamma   90.00
#
_symmetry.space_group_name_H-M   'P 1'
#
loop_
_entity.id
_entity.type
_entity.pdbx_description
1 polymer ?
#
loop_
_entity_poly.entity_id
_entity_poly.type
_entity_poly.pdbx_seq_one_letter_code
_entity_poly.pdbx_strand_id
1 'polypeptide(L)'
;MPETKAVSTLDNVVVKSPNDRRLYRVIELENGLSALLIHDPDIYPEGYAADQIDEDDEDGEEEEEDSDGSYEDDEEGDDEDDDEVEGKGDQQTKKAAAAMCVAMGSFLDPPEAQGLAHFLEHMLFMGSSEFPDENEYDSYLSKHGGSSNAYTEMEHTCYHFEVKREFLQGALKRFSQFFVAPLMKTEAMEREVLAVDSEFNQALQNDACRLQQLQCYTSAKGHPFNRFSWGNKKSLSGAMENGVDLRECIMKLYKEYYHGGLMKLVVIGGESLDTLESWVVELFGDVKNGSKIMPTLEAKGPIWEGGKLYRLEAVKDVHTLDLTWTLPPLRHAYVKKPEDYLAHLLGHEGKGSLLSFLKGKGWATSLSAGVGDDGINRSSLAYVFGMSIHLTDSGLEKIYDIIAYTYQYLKLLRDASPQEWIFKELQDIGNMDFRYAEEQAADDYAAELSENMLAYPVEHIIYGDYVYRTWDSKMIADLMGFFTPKNMRIDVVSKSIKSEEFQTEPWFGSHYIVEDVPLVLMETWINPSEVDNSLHLPSENQFIPSDFSIRATSSDGDLKSQSPPKCIIDEPLMKFWYKLDETFKVPRANTYFRINLKGAYGSVKNCLLTELFINLLKDELNEIIYQATKLETSLSMYGDKLELKVFGFNEKIPALLSKILAIAKSFMPSLDRFKVIKENMERGLRNTNMKPLNHSTYLRLQLLCKRIYDSDEKLSVLNDLSLTDLNSFIPEVRSQIFIEALCHGNLSEDEAVNISNIFKNSLTVEPLPVKSRHGEQITCFPLSAKLVRDVNVKNKSETNSVVELYYQIEPEEAKSTRMKAVLDLFSEIIEEPLFNQLRTKEQLGYVVECGPRLTYRVHGFCFCVQSSKYGPVHLLGRIDNFIKDIEGMLEQLDEESFEDYRSGLIGRLLEKDPSLLSETNELWSQIVDKRYMFDYSQKEAEELRSIEKKDVMKWYKTYFKESSPKSRRLAVRVWGCDTNMKETQTDPKSVQVIADAVAFKSTSKFYPSLC
;
A
#
# COMPACT_ATOMS: atom_id res chain seq x y z
N MET A 1 2.99 -8.38 -48.62
CA MET A 1 3.96 -8.27 -47.52
C MET A 1 4.20 -9.69 -47.01
N PRO A 2 5.42 -10.10 -46.63
CA PRO A 2 5.56 -11.38 -45.95
C PRO A 2 4.77 -11.29 -44.63
N GLU A 3 3.91 -12.27 -44.37
CA GLU A 3 3.24 -12.44 -43.07
C GLU A 3 4.35 -12.63 -42.03
N THR A 4 4.64 -11.61 -41.23
CA THR A 4 5.42 -11.77 -40.00
C THR A 4 4.68 -12.81 -39.16
N LYS A 5 5.32 -13.91 -38.79
CA LYS A 5 4.73 -14.96 -37.94
C LYS A 5 5.58 -15.13 -36.69
N ALA A 6 4.96 -15.62 -35.61
CA ALA A 6 5.72 -16.11 -34.47
C ALA A 6 6.70 -17.20 -34.93
N VAL A 7 7.95 -17.10 -34.48
CA VAL A 7 9.02 -18.07 -34.78
C VAL A 7 8.85 -19.34 -33.96
N SER A 8 8.29 -19.22 -32.77
CA SER A 8 7.90 -20.35 -31.93
C SER A 8 6.64 -20.03 -31.12
N THR A 9 5.78 -21.03 -30.98
CA THR A 9 4.56 -20.99 -30.18
C THR A 9 4.53 -22.22 -29.29
N LEU A 10 4.38 -22.02 -27.98
CA LEU A 10 4.37 -23.06 -26.96
C LEU A 10 3.13 -22.95 -26.08
N ASP A 11 2.21 -23.91 -26.22
CA ASP A 11 0.98 -23.96 -25.44
C ASP A 11 1.16 -24.78 -24.15
N ASN A 12 0.57 -24.30 -23.05
CA ASN A 12 0.49 -25.02 -21.77
C ASN A 12 1.84 -25.48 -21.21
N VAL A 13 2.90 -24.69 -21.42
CA VAL A 13 4.24 -24.96 -20.89
C VAL A 13 4.45 -24.43 -19.47
N VAL A 14 3.70 -23.40 -19.07
CA VAL A 14 3.76 -22.82 -17.71
C VAL A 14 3.13 -23.77 -16.68
N VAL A 15 3.76 -23.92 -15.52
CA VAL A 15 3.19 -24.61 -14.37
C VAL A 15 2.23 -23.65 -13.67
N LYS A 16 0.93 -23.98 -13.66
CA LYS A 16 -0.13 -23.18 -13.02
C LYS A 16 -0.84 -23.95 -11.92
N SER A 17 -1.54 -23.22 -11.04
CA SER A 17 -2.35 -23.81 -9.98
C SER A 17 -3.43 -24.75 -10.54
N PRO A 18 -3.78 -25.85 -9.86
CA PRO A 18 -4.93 -26.68 -10.23
C PRO A 18 -6.27 -25.94 -10.25
N ASN A 19 -6.36 -24.81 -9.53
CA ASN A 19 -7.56 -23.97 -9.48
C ASN A 19 -7.59 -22.92 -10.60
N ASP A 20 -6.47 -22.71 -11.31
CA ASP A 20 -6.34 -21.72 -12.36
C ASP A 20 -6.96 -22.19 -13.68
N ARG A 21 -8.02 -21.49 -14.11
CA ARG A 21 -8.78 -21.79 -15.33
C ARG A 21 -8.23 -21.12 -16.59
N ARG A 22 -7.32 -20.15 -16.45
CA ARG A 22 -6.76 -19.37 -17.55
C ARG A 22 -5.94 -20.26 -18.49
N LEU A 23 -5.89 -19.91 -19.77
CA LEU A 23 -5.05 -20.60 -20.75
C LEU A 23 -3.83 -19.76 -21.06
N TYR A 24 -2.70 -20.41 -21.28
CA TYR A 24 -1.41 -19.76 -21.42
C TYR A 24 -0.69 -20.23 -22.68
N ARG A 25 -0.15 -19.27 -23.42
CA ARG A 25 0.69 -19.51 -24.60
C ARG A 25 1.90 -18.60 -24.56
N VAL A 26 3.07 -19.16 -24.81
CA VAL A 26 4.31 -18.39 -24.94
C VAL A 26 4.69 -18.34 -26.41
N ILE A 27 4.87 -17.12 -26.93
CA ILE A 27 5.29 -16.88 -28.30
C ILE A 27 6.63 -16.15 -28.33
N GLU A 28 7.34 -16.31 -29.45
CA GLU A 28 8.54 -15.55 -29.76
C GLU A 28 8.44 -14.97 -31.17
N LEU A 29 8.68 -13.66 -31.30
CA LEU A 29 8.65 -12.95 -32.57
C LEU A 29 10.02 -12.96 -33.27
N GLU A 30 10.05 -12.71 -34.58
CA GLU A 30 11.29 -12.66 -35.39
C GLU A 30 12.29 -11.60 -34.93
N ASN A 31 11.81 -10.54 -34.26
CA ASN A 31 12.62 -9.46 -33.70
C ASN A 31 13.23 -9.80 -32.32
N GLY A 32 12.99 -11.00 -31.80
CA GLY A 32 13.51 -11.51 -30.53
C GLY A 32 12.60 -11.29 -29.32
N LEU A 33 11.50 -10.55 -29.47
CA LEU A 33 10.51 -10.30 -28.40
C LEU A 33 9.86 -11.60 -27.98
N SER A 34 9.78 -11.82 -26.66
CA SER A 34 9.07 -12.97 -26.08
C SER A 34 7.79 -12.46 -25.43
N ALA A 35 6.66 -13.12 -25.69
CA ALA A 35 5.39 -12.75 -25.09
C ALA A 35 4.69 -13.94 -24.42
N LEU A 36 4.07 -13.71 -23.27
CA LEU A 36 3.14 -14.61 -22.61
C LEU A 36 1.71 -14.10 -22.83
N LEU A 37 0.89 -14.91 -23.49
CA LEU A 37 -0.50 -14.64 -23.78
C LEU A 37 -1.37 -15.42 -22.80
N ILE A 38 -2.30 -14.73 -22.17
CA ILE A 38 -3.18 -15.27 -21.14
C ILE A 38 -4.62 -15.03 -21.58
N HIS A 39 -5.33 -16.11 -21.86
CA HIS A 39 -6.77 -16.08 -22.03
C HIS A 39 -7.43 -16.34 -20.67
N ASP A 40 -8.11 -15.34 -20.13
CA ASP A 40 -8.96 -15.51 -18.95
C ASP A 40 -10.43 -15.62 -19.38
N PRO A 41 -11.06 -16.80 -19.21
CA PRO A 41 -12.46 -17.00 -19.59
C PRO A 41 -13.45 -16.19 -18.73
N ASP A 42 -13.02 -15.68 -17.57
CA ASP A 42 -13.85 -14.85 -16.70
C ASP A 42 -13.84 -13.36 -17.14
N ILE A 43 -12.91 -12.95 -18.01
CA ILE A 43 -12.95 -11.66 -18.73
C ILE A 43 -14.04 -11.76 -19.81
N TYR A 44 -15.30 -11.59 -19.38
CA TYR A 44 -16.56 -11.77 -20.12
C TYR A 44 -16.81 -13.19 -20.68
N PRO A 45 -17.59 -14.05 -19.97
CA PRO A 45 -18.03 -15.33 -20.51
C PRO A 45 -19.00 -15.13 -21.69
N GLU A 46 -18.91 -15.98 -22.72
CA GLU A 46 -19.74 -15.94 -23.93
C GLU A 46 -21.24 -15.69 -23.61
N GLY A 47 -21.76 -14.49 -23.91
CA GLY A 47 -23.16 -14.17 -23.57
C GLY A 47 -23.68 -12.75 -23.88
N TYR A 48 -22.82 -11.74 -24.05
CA TYR A 48 -23.26 -10.41 -24.50
C TYR A 48 -22.88 -10.23 -25.97
N ALA A 49 -23.90 -10.11 -26.82
CA ALA A 49 -23.73 -9.97 -28.25
C ALA A 49 -23.13 -8.60 -28.58
N ALA A 50 -21.88 -8.60 -29.06
CA ALA A 50 -21.29 -7.49 -29.77
C ALA A 50 -21.97 -7.35 -31.14
N ASP A 51 -23.06 -6.59 -31.20
CA ASP A 51 -23.62 -6.10 -32.46
C ASP A 51 -24.24 -4.72 -32.18
N GLN A 52 -23.63 -3.69 -32.78
CA GLN A 52 -23.99 -2.26 -32.81
C GLN A 52 -23.24 -1.34 -31.86
N ILE A 53 -22.03 -0.92 -32.26
CA ILE A 53 -21.59 0.47 -32.11
C ILE A 53 -20.88 0.84 -33.42
N ASP A 54 -21.39 1.87 -34.10
CA ASP A 54 -20.89 2.39 -35.38
C ASP A 54 -19.60 3.19 -35.15
N GLU A 55 -18.62 3.01 -36.03
CA GLU A 55 -17.45 3.88 -36.18
C GLU A 55 -17.91 5.22 -36.74
N ASP A 56 -17.95 6.27 -35.92
CA ASP A 56 -17.74 7.68 -36.27
C ASP A 56 -18.14 8.52 -35.05
N ASP A 57 -17.17 9.05 -34.31
CA ASP A 57 -17.24 10.38 -33.68
C ASP A 57 -15.84 10.77 -33.16
N GLU A 58 -15.15 11.58 -33.97
CA GLU A 58 -14.02 12.42 -33.56
C GLU A 58 -14.57 13.62 -32.76
N ASP A 59 -13.75 14.11 -31.83
CA ASP A 59 -13.90 15.32 -31.00
C ASP A 59 -14.55 15.11 -29.61
N GLY A 60 -13.71 14.84 -28.61
CA GLY A 60 -14.10 14.86 -27.19
C GLY A 60 -12.87 14.97 -26.27
N GLU A 61 -12.76 16.09 -25.56
CA GLU A 61 -11.57 16.57 -24.85
C GLU A 61 -11.15 15.67 -23.66
N GLU A 62 -9.84 15.74 -23.42
CA GLU A 62 -8.90 15.03 -22.53
C GLU A 62 -9.33 14.76 -21.07
N GLU A 63 -9.07 13.52 -20.60
CA GLU A 63 -9.15 13.08 -19.21
C GLU A 63 -7.88 12.30 -18.77
N GLU A 64 -7.01 12.88 -17.90
CA GLU A 64 -5.79 12.25 -17.32
C GLU A 64 -6.07 11.73 -15.89
N GLU A 65 -5.93 10.43 -15.65
CA GLU A 65 -5.81 9.85 -14.31
C GLU A 65 -4.40 9.26 -14.18
N ASP A 66 -3.48 9.94 -13.48
CA ASP A 66 -2.19 9.34 -13.13
C ASP A 66 -2.26 8.65 -11.76
N SER A 67 -1.91 7.38 -11.84
CA SER A 67 -1.66 6.39 -10.80
C SER A 67 -0.79 6.91 -9.65
N ASP A 68 -1.11 6.47 -8.43
CA ASP A 68 -0.20 6.61 -7.31
C ASP A 68 1.07 5.79 -7.56
N GLY A 69 2.22 6.37 -7.23
CA GLY A 69 3.46 5.64 -7.02
C GLY A 69 3.49 5.27 -5.54
N SER A 70 2.76 4.24 -5.15
CA SER A 70 2.99 3.59 -3.87
C SER A 70 4.28 2.78 -3.99
N TYR A 71 5.37 3.35 -3.49
CA TYR A 71 6.46 2.51 -3.00
C TYR A 71 5.84 1.62 -1.92
N GLU A 72 5.91 0.31 -2.09
CA GLU A 72 5.57 -0.67 -1.07
C GLU A 72 6.41 -0.38 0.19
N ASP A 73 5.82 0.38 1.12
CA ASP A 73 6.38 0.76 2.42
C ASP A 73 6.19 -0.44 3.38
N ASP A 74 6.68 -1.63 2.99
CA ASP A 74 6.50 -2.88 3.75
C ASP A 74 7.35 -2.98 5.03
N GLU A 75 8.07 -1.90 5.41
CA GLU A 75 8.85 -1.86 6.66
C GLU A 75 8.73 -0.56 7.48
N GLU A 76 7.65 0.22 7.36
CA GLU A 76 7.37 1.28 8.36
C GLU A 76 6.48 0.74 9.50
N GLY A 77 7.13 0.23 10.56
CA GLY A 77 6.46 -0.35 11.71
C GLY A 77 5.38 0.53 12.36
N ASP A 78 4.22 -0.07 12.61
CA ASP A 78 3.16 0.31 13.58
C ASP A 78 2.91 1.83 13.76
N ASP A 79 2.86 2.61 12.68
CA ASP A 79 2.10 3.87 12.69
C ASP A 79 0.60 3.48 12.54
N GLU A 80 -0.01 3.03 13.65
CA GLU A 80 -1.47 2.82 13.79
C GLU A 80 -2.23 4.16 13.67
N ASP A 81 -2.25 4.74 12.47
CA ASP A 81 -3.27 5.69 12.04
C ASP A 81 -4.02 5.04 10.86
N ASP A 82 -4.68 3.90 11.13
CA ASP A 82 -5.82 3.39 10.34
C ASP A 82 -7.02 4.36 10.47
N ASP A 83 -6.83 5.62 10.07
CA ASP A 83 -7.96 6.35 9.54
C ASP A 83 -8.13 5.79 8.13
N GLU A 84 -9.15 4.95 7.95
CA GLU A 84 -9.70 4.58 6.65
C GLU A 84 -9.88 5.87 5.83
N VAL A 85 -8.84 6.28 5.10
CA VAL A 85 -9.03 6.74 3.74
C VAL A 85 -9.64 5.50 3.11
N GLU A 86 -10.96 5.50 2.96
CA GLU A 86 -11.61 4.73 1.90
C GLU A 86 -10.92 5.19 0.61
N GLY A 87 -9.72 4.66 0.35
CA GLY A 87 -9.18 4.55 -0.97
C GLY A 87 -10.29 3.87 -1.73
N LYS A 88 -10.70 4.51 -2.82
CA LYS A 88 -11.70 3.96 -3.73
C LYS A 88 -11.39 2.48 -3.88
N GLY A 89 -12.25 1.64 -3.29
CA GLY A 89 -12.24 0.24 -3.61
C GLY A 89 -12.69 0.20 -5.05
N ASP A 90 -11.75 0.27 -5.98
CA ASP A 90 -11.99 -0.07 -7.36
C ASP A 90 -12.31 -1.56 -7.35
N GLN A 91 -13.60 -1.84 -7.11
CA GLN A 91 -14.19 -3.15 -7.27
C GLN A 91 -14.19 -3.41 -8.78
N GLN A 92 -13.13 -4.06 -9.25
CA GLN A 92 -12.81 -4.26 -10.66
C GLN A 92 -13.56 -5.42 -11.28
N THR A 93 -14.16 -5.13 -12.43
CA THR A 93 -14.54 -6.11 -13.43
C THR A 93 -13.22 -6.60 -13.95
N LYS A 94 -13.00 -7.92 -14.03
CA LYS A 94 -11.73 -8.43 -14.54
C LYS A 94 -11.43 -7.72 -15.87
N LYS A 95 -10.46 -6.82 -15.82
CA LYS A 95 -10.02 -6.02 -16.95
C LYS A 95 -9.07 -6.88 -17.76
N ALA A 96 -9.01 -6.57 -19.04
CA ALA A 96 -7.88 -7.00 -19.84
C ALA A 96 -6.68 -6.13 -19.47
N ALA A 97 -5.47 -6.67 -19.58
CA ALA A 97 -4.27 -5.96 -19.18
C ALA A 97 -3.10 -6.35 -20.05
N ALA A 98 -2.06 -5.51 -20.07
CA ALA A 98 -0.79 -5.88 -20.63
C ALA A 98 0.36 -5.18 -19.90
N ALA A 99 1.52 -5.81 -19.91
CA ALA A 99 2.74 -5.25 -19.37
C ALA A 99 3.94 -5.56 -20.27
N MET A 100 4.86 -4.61 -20.36
CA MET A 100 6.13 -4.77 -21.06
C MET A 100 7.27 -4.46 -20.10
N CYS A 101 8.06 -5.49 -19.79
CA CYS A 101 9.31 -5.31 -19.06
C CYS A 101 10.50 -5.27 -20.03
N VAL A 102 11.28 -4.18 -19.94
CA VAL A 102 12.50 -3.97 -20.73
C VAL A 102 13.69 -4.19 -19.81
N ALA A 103 14.62 -5.07 -20.18
CA ALA A 103 15.83 -5.38 -19.41
C ALA A 103 16.91 -4.27 -19.45
N MET A 104 16.51 -3.08 -19.02
CA MET A 104 17.31 -1.86 -18.90
C MET A 104 16.75 -1.04 -17.75
N GLY A 105 17.59 -0.66 -16.79
CA GLY A 105 17.20 0.18 -15.65
C GLY A 105 18.30 1.15 -15.24
N SER A 106 18.16 1.76 -14.06
CA SER A 106 18.99 2.89 -13.61
C SER A 106 20.49 2.58 -13.43
N PHE A 107 20.92 1.31 -13.33
CA PHE A 107 22.35 0.94 -13.32
C PHE A 107 23.08 1.29 -14.63
N LEU A 108 22.33 1.49 -15.72
CA LEU A 108 22.87 1.89 -17.02
C LEU A 108 22.87 3.40 -17.23
N ASP A 109 22.44 4.19 -16.24
CA ASP A 109 22.43 5.64 -16.33
C ASP A 109 23.84 6.20 -16.55
N PRO A 110 23.98 7.19 -17.46
CA PRO A 110 25.23 7.90 -17.64
C PRO A 110 25.59 8.66 -16.36
N PRO A 111 26.85 8.65 -15.90
CA PRO A 111 27.28 9.34 -14.68
C PRO A 111 26.90 10.83 -14.64
N GLU A 112 26.89 11.48 -15.80
CA GLU A 112 26.59 12.89 -16.01
C GLU A 112 25.09 13.24 -15.99
N ALA A 113 24.18 12.28 -16.15
CA ALA A 113 22.73 12.47 -16.09
C ALA A 113 22.08 11.26 -15.38
N GLN A 114 22.03 11.33 -14.05
CA GLN A 114 21.49 10.27 -13.20
C GLN A 114 19.98 10.45 -13.00
N GLY A 115 19.22 9.36 -13.05
CA GLY A 115 17.76 9.33 -13.20
C GLY A 115 17.29 9.34 -14.65
N LEU A 116 18.15 8.98 -15.61
CA LEU A 116 17.82 9.08 -17.03
C LEU A 116 16.93 7.93 -17.50
N ALA A 117 17.09 6.73 -16.94
CA ALA A 117 16.20 5.60 -17.20
C ALA A 117 14.77 5.92 -16.73
N HIS A 118 14.63 6.43 -15.51
CA HIS A 118 13.34 6.88 -14.97
C HIS A 118 12.76 8.05 -15.79
N PHE A 119 13.59 9.01 -16.18
CA PHE A 119 13.11 10.08 -17.05
C PHE A 119 12.73 9.59 -18.47
N LEU A 120 13.40 8.58 -19.02
CA LEU A 120 13.01 7.94 -20.28
C LEU A 120 11.64 7.28 -20.17
N GLU A 121 11.31 6.69 -19.03
CA GLU A 121 10.00 6.10 -18.74
C GLU A 121 8.87 7.11 -18.91
N HIS A 122 8.92 8.23 -18.19
CA HIS A 122 7.97 9.34 -18.35
C HIS A 122 7.83 9.79 -19.81
N MET A 123 8.97 9.93 -20.51
CA MET A 123 8.98 10.46 -21.87
C MET A 123 8.34 9.52 -22.90
N LEU A 124 8.10 8.23 -22.60
CA LEU A 124 7.38 7.31 -23.49
C LEU A 124 5.87 7.52 -23.49
N PHE A 125 5.32 8.06 -22.41
CA PHE A 125 3.90 8.45 -22.35
C PHE A 125 3.61 9.70 -23.20
N MET A 126 4.62 10.56 -23.43
CA MET A 126 4.49 11.86 -24.09
C MET A 126 4.37 11.82 -25.63
N GLY A 127 3.65 10.84 -26.16
CA GLY A 127 3.26 10.73 -27.56
C GLY A 127 4.25 9.99 -28.48
N SER A 128 3.68 9.45 -29.56
CA SER A 128 4.36 8.63 -30.56
C SER A 128 4.08 9.11 -31.99
N SER A 129 4.74 8.51 -32.97
CA SER A 129 4.57 8.93 -34.37
C SER A 129 3.16 8.71 -34.91
N GLU A 130 2.48 7.66 -34.47
CA GLU A 130 1.09 7.35 -34.86
C GLU A 130 0.07 8.09 -33.98
N PHE A 131 0.38 8.26 -32.69
CA PHE A 131 -0.45 8.97 -31.72
C PHE A 131 0.33 10.17 -31.18
N PRO A 132 0.37 11.29 -31.93
CA PRO A 132 1.27 12.39 -31.64
C PRO A 132 0.76 13.31 -30.53
N ASP A 133 -0.46 13.16 -30.01
CA ASP A 133 -0.87 13.89 -28.82
C ASP A 133 -0.12 13.36 -27.58
N GLU A 134 0.17 14.22 -26.61
CA GLU A 134 0.88 13.82 -25.39
C GLU A 134 -0.02 12.97 -24.48
N ASN A 135 -1.32 13.24 -24.47
CA ASN A 135 -2.28 12.61 -23.57
C ASN A 135 -3.18 11.57 -24.29
N GLU A 136 -2.86 11.17 -25.51
CA GLU A 136 -3.72 10.24 -26.26
C GLU A 136 -3.82 8.87 -25.60
N TYR A 137 -2.76 8.41 -24.93
CA TYR A 137 -2.74 7.12 -24.28
C TYR A 137 -3.58 7.10 -23.00
N ASP A 138 -3.29 8.02 -22.08
CA ASP A 138 -3.97 8.10 -20.79
C ASP A 138 -5.45 8.46 -20.98
N SER A 139 -5.76 9.41 -21.89
CA SER A 139 -7.15 9.72 -22.24
C SER A 139 -7.90 8.53 -22.82
N TYR A 140 -7.27 7.69 -23.63
CA TYR A 140 -7.92 6.48 -24.14
C TYR A 140 -8.20 5.49 -23.01
N LEU A 141 -7.26 5.27 -22.09
CA LEU A 141 -7.49 4.33 -20.98
C LEU A 141 -8.60 4.82 -20.06
N SER A 142 -8.54 6.07 -19.61
CA SER A 142 -9.54 6.68 -18.73
C SER A 142 -10.96 6.57 -19.32
N LYS A 143 -11.16 6.99 -20.57
CA LYS A 143 -12.45 6.91 -21.29
C LYS A 143 -13.00 5.48 -21.40
N HIS A 144 -12.14 4.47 -21.35
CA HIS A 144 -12.50 3.07 -21.50
C HIS A 144 -12.40 2.27 -20.19
N GLY A 145 -12.40 2.96 -19.03
CA GLY A 145 -12.37 2.34 -17.70
C GLY A 145 -11.08 1.58 -17.42
N GLY A 146 -9.97 2.10 -17.91
CA GLY A 146 -8.61 1.61 -17.73
C GLY A 146 -7.72 2.65 -17.08
N SER A 147 -6.55 2.20 -16.65
CA SER A 147 -5.48 3.01 -16.06
C SER A 147 -4.13 2.43 -16.49
N SER A 148 -3.05 3.18 -16.30
CA SER A 148 -1.70 2.72 -16.55
C SER A 148 -0.72 3.22 -15.50
N ASN A 149 0.38 2.49 -15.36
CA ASN A 149 1.51 2.91 -14.57
C ASN A 149 2.82 2.35 -15.14
N ALA A 150 3.95 2.81 -14.60
CA ALA A 150 5.26 2.30 -14.91
C ALA A 150 6.19 2.48 -13.70
N TYR A 151 7.28 1.72 -13.69
CA TYR A 151 8.36 1.90 -12.71
C TYR A 151 9.71 1.48 -13.28
N THR A 152 10.75 2.18 -12.82
CA THR A 152 12.13 1.94 -13.22
C THR A 152 12.95 1.40 -12.05
N GLU A 153 13.32 0.14 -12.18
CA GLU A 153 14.21 -0.57 -11.28
C GLU A 153 15.69 -0.42 -11.66
N MET A 154 16.57 -1.09 -10.90
CA MET A 154 18.01 -1.03 -11.14
C MET A 154 18.42 -1.65 -12.49
N GLU A 155 17.76 -2.72 -12.93
CA GLU A 155 18.13 -3.49 -14.12
C GLU A 155 17.02 -3.64 -15.16
N HIS A 156 15.82 -3.11 -14.89
CA HIS A 156 14.68 -3.16 -15.80
C HIS A 156 13.74 -1.96 -15.61
N THR A 157 12.88 -1.73 -16.60
CA THR A 157 11.77 -0.77 -16.53
C THR A 157 10.52 -1.51 -17.00
N CYS A 158 9.44 -1.43 -16.22
CA CYS A 158 8.17 -2.06 -16.51
C CYS A 158 7.12 -0.99 -16.84
N TYR A 159 6.33 -1.22 -17.89
CA TYR A 159 5.17 -0.41 -18.24
C TYR A 159 3.96 -1.33 -18.25
N HIS A 160 2.86 -0.95 -17.61
CA HIS A 160 1.65 -1.76 -17.58
C HIS A 160 0.38 -0.91 -17.66
N PHE A 161 -0.70 -1.56 -18.09
CA PHE A 161 -2.02 -0.98 -18.11
C PHE A 161 -3.08 -2.06 -17.96
N GLU A 162 -4.27 -1.61 -17.58
CA GLU A 162 -5.51 -2.37 -17.67
C GLU A 162 -6.59 -1.55 -18.36
N VAL A 163 -7.56 -2.25 -18.95
CA VAL A 163 -8.69 -1.65 -19.67
C VAL A 163 -9.83 -2.66 -19.79
N LYS A 164 -11.05 -2.18 -20.00
CA LYS A 164 -12.17 -3.05 -20.38
C LYS A 164 -11.84 -3.86 -21.64
N ARG A 165 -12.27 -5.12 -21.66
CA ARG A 165 -11.95 -6.12 -22.69
C ARG A 165 -12.10 -5.59 -24.12
N GLU A 166 -13.23 -4.93 -24.41
CA GLU A 166 -13.61 -4.48 -25.75
C GLU A 166 -12.60 -3.50 -26.34
N PHE A 167 -11.85 -2.81 -25.48
CA PHE A 167 -10.92 -1.75 -25.85
C PHE A 167 -9.45 -2.19 -25.77
N LEU A 168 -9.18 -3.46 -25.43
CA LEU A 168 -7.83 -4.01 -25.29
C LEU A 168 -6.99 -3.83 -26.55
N GLN A 169 -7.55 -4.12 -27.74
CA GLN A 169 -6.79 -4.00 -28.99
C GLN A 169 -6.35 -2.55 -29.25
N GLY A 170 -7.23 -1.58 -28.99
CA GLY A 170 -6.92 -0.16 -29.17
C GLY A 170 -5.92 0.37 -28.14
N ALA A 171 -5.96 -0.15 -26.90
CA ALA A 171 -4.96 0.14 -25.88
C ALA A 171 -3.59 -0.44 -26.26
N LEU A 172 -3.54 -1.73 -26.64
CA LEU A 172 -2.32 -2.40 -27.12
C LEU A 172 -1.72 -1.68 -28.32
N LYS A 173 -2.55 -1.15 -29.22
CA LYS A 173 -2.08 -0.40 -30.38
C LYS A 173 -1.31 0.85 -29.95
N ARG A 174 -1.84 1.65 -29.03
CA ARG A 174 -1.17 2.84 -28.50
C ARG A 174 0.08 2.46 -27.70
N PHE A 175 -0.05 1.47 -26.80
CA PHE A 175 1.04 0.95 -25.99
C PHE A 175 2.22 0.44 -26.82
N SER A 176 1.97 -0.25 -27.94
CA SER A 176 3.02 -0.73 -28.85
C SER A 176 3.92 0.39 -29.37
N GLN A 177 3.37 1.59 -29.56
CA GLN A 177 4.10 2.71 -30.15
C GLN A 177 5.17 3.29 -29.21
N PHE A 178 5.09 3.03 -27.91
CA PHE A 178 6.16 3.35 -26.95
C PHE A 178 7.46 2.65 -27.36
N PHE A 179 7.35 1.43 -27.90
CA PHE A 179 8.47 0.54 -28.23
C PHE A 179 8.82 0.53 -29.74
N VAL A 180 8.02 1.19 -30.56
CA VAL A 180 8.22 1.28 -32.02
C VAL A 180 8.74 2.66 -32.44
N ALA A 181 8.06 3.74 -32.08
CA ALA A 181 8.35 5.07 -32.60
C ALA A 181 7.92 6.24 -31.70
N PRO A 182 8.45 6.35 -30.46
CA PRO A 182 8.17 7.48 -29.56
C PRO A 182 8.77 8.78 -30.10
N LEU A 183 8.12 9.91 -29.84
CA LEU A 183 8.54 11.21 -30.38
C LEU A 183 9.70 11.84 -29.58
N MET A 184 9.71 11.63 -28.26
CA MET A 184 10.61 12.33 -27.33
C MET A 184 10.57 13.84 -27.58
N LYS A 185 9.38 14.43 -27.45
CA LYS A 185 9.12 15.85 -27.77
C LYS A 185 9.94 16.75 -26.86
N THR A 186 10.61 17.73 -27.45
CA THR A 186 11.48 18.65 -26.68
C THR A 186 10.64 19.59 -25.81
N GLU A 187 9.44 19.92 -26.27
CA GLU A 187 8.48 20.78 -25.58
C GLU A 187 7.90 20.14 -24.31
N ALA A 188 7.86 18.80 -24.24
CA ALA A 188 7.40 18.05 -23.06
C ALA A 188 8.50 17.90 -22.00
N MET A 189 9.77 17.78 -22.41
CA MET A 189 10.89 17.48 -21.50
C MET A 189 11.01 18.45 -20.32
N GLU A 190 10.80 19.75 -20.53
CA GLU A 190 10.89 20.73 -19.43
C GLU A 190 9.79 20.53 -18.38
N ARG A 191 8.59 20.11 -18.80
CA ARG A 191 7.47 19.80 -17.88
C ARG A 191 7.71 18.49 -17.15
N GLU A 192 8.12 17.45 -17.87
CA GLU A 192 8.36 16.14 -17.26
C GLU A 192 9.52 16.14 -16.26
N VAL A 193 10.57 16.96 -16.46
CA VAL A 193 11.60 17.14 -15.43
C VAL A 193 11.03 17.74 -14.14
N LEU A 194 10.00 18.58 -14.22
CA LEU A 194 9.33 19.11 -13.03
C LEU A 194 8.43 18.08 -12.36
N ALA A 195 7.82 17.16 -13.13
CA ALA A 195 7.06 16.03 -12.59
C ALA A 195 7.98 15.11 -11.77
N VAL A 196 9.10 14.66 -12.36
CA VAL A 196 10.14 13.86 -11.67
C VAL A 196 10.69 14.59 -10.43
N ASP A 197 10.91 15.91 -10.51
CA ASP A 197 11.33 16.69 -9.34
C ASP A 197 10.25 16.72 -8.24
N SER A 198 8.98 16.83 -8.61
CA SER A 198 7.87 16.81 -7.66
C SER A 198 7.71 15.45 -6.98
N GLU A 199 7.92 14.35 -7.71
CA GLU A 199 7.94 13.00 -7.13
C GLU A 199 9.08 12.85 -6.13
N PHE A 200 10.31 13.19 -6.53
CA PHE A 200 11.48 13.18 -5.64
C PHE A 200 11.25 14.01 -4.36
N ASN A 201 10.58 15.17 -4.48
CA ASN A 201 10.27 16.04 -3.34
C ASN A 201 9.29 15.40 -2.33
N GLN A 202 8.46 14.43 -2.75
CA GLN A 202 7.59 13.68 -1.82
C GLN A 202 8.40 12.67 -0.99
N ALA A 203 9.43 12.07 -1.60
CA ALA A 203 10.32 11.12 -0.93
C ALA A 203 11.39 11.81 -0.05
N LEU A 204 11.61 13.12 -0.22
CA LEU A 204 12.75 13.85 0.38
C LEU A 204 12.87 13.71 1.91
N GLN A 205 11.74 13.56 2.60
CA GLN A 205 11.66 13.42 4.06
C GLN A 205 11.39 11.98 4.53
N ASN A 206 11.37 10.98 3.64
CA ASN A 206 11.22 9.56 3.98
C ASN A 206 12.58 9.00 4.44
N ASP A 207 12.64 8.46 5.66
CA ASP A 207 13.90 7.97 6.27
C ASP A 207 14.47 6.73 5.56
N ALA A 208 13.62 5.83 5.03
CA ALA A 208 14.04 4.66 4.27
C ALA A 208 14.68 5.05 2.93
N CYS A 209 14.04 5.94 2.17
CA CYS A 209 14.60 6.50 0.92
C CYS A 209 15.95 7.19 1.16
N ARG A 210 16.04 7.97 2.24
CA ARG A 210 17.27 8.66 2.66
C ARG A 210 18.38 7.68 3.02
N LEU A 211 18.05 6.57 3.69
CA LEU A 211 19.00 5.51 4.03
C LEU A 211 19.48 4.77 2.77
N GLN A 212 18.55 4.33 1.91
CA GLN A 212 18.87 3.66 0.66
C GLN A 212 19.81 4.54 -0.20
N GLN A 213 19.50 5.84 -0.35
CA GLN A 213 20.36 6.75 -1.10
C GLN A 213 21.73 6.97 -0.43
N LEU A 214 21.80 6.96 0.91
CA LEU A 214 23.09 6.99 1.62
C LEU A 214 23.92 5.73 1.34
N GLN A 215 23.28 4.55 1.32
CA GLN A 215 23.94 3.28 0.99
C GLN A 215 24.47 3.30 -0.45
N CYS A 216 23.69 3.83 -1.40
CA CYS A 216 24.13 4.05 -2.77
C CYS A 216 25.31 5.02 -2.83
N TYR A 217 25.19 6.22 -2.25
CA TYR A 217 26.22 7.26 -2.27
C TYR A 217 27.55 6.81 -1.65
N THR A 218 27.50 5.97 -0.61
CA THR A 218 28.69 5.47 0.11
C THR A 218 29.20 4.12 -0.42
N SER A 219 28.61 3.59 -1.49
CA SER A 219 29.17 2.44 -2.20
C SER A 219 30.46 2.80 -2.95
N ALA A 220 31.20 1.79 -3.41
CA ALA A 220 32.47 1.98 -4.09
C ALA A 220 32.32 2.89 -5.33
N LYS A 221 33.18 3.91 -5.45
CA LYS A 221 33.13 4.86 -6.57
C LYS A 221 33.22 4.14 -7.92
N GLY A 222 32.25 4.41 -8.79
CA GLY A 222 32.15 3.79 -10.12
C GLY A 222 31.48 2.42 -10.12
N HIS A 223 31.06 1.88 -8.97
CA HIS A 223 30.15 0.74 -8.89
C HIS A 223 28.74 1.18 -9.35
N PRO A 224 27.96 0.33 -10.04
CA PRO A 224 26.60 0.68 -10.47
C PRO A 224 25.66 1.11 -9.32
N PHE A 225 25.78 0.49 -8.14
CA PHE A 225 25.09 0.90 -6.91
C PHE A 225 25.39 2.36 -6.48
N ASN A 226 26.39 3.04 -7.02
CA ASN A 226 26.71 4.43 -6.65
C ASN A 226 25.80 5.48 -7.33
N ARG A 227 24.90 5.05 -8.20
CA ARG A 227 23.99 5.93 -8.95
C ARG A 227 22.86 6.50 -8.07
N PHE A 228 22.33 7.62 -8.50
CA PHE A 228 21.08 8.22 -8.01
C PHE A 228 19.96 7.88 -9.01
N SER A 229 19.12 6.91 -8.66
CA SER A 229 18.11 6.33 -9.55
C SER A 229 16.88 7.21 -9.75
N TRP A 230 16.50 7.98 -8.74
CA TRP A 230 15.31 8.85 -8.77
C TRP A 230 15.34 9.86 -9.92
N GLY A 231 16.48 10.52 -10.12
CA GLY A 231 16.51 11.75 -10.91
C GLY A 231 15.82 12.91 -10.18
N ASN A 232 16.17 14.14 -10.57
CA ASN A 232 15.48 15.35 -10.17
C ASN A 232 15.92 16.50 -11.07
N LYS A 233 15.40 17.69 -10.82
CA LYS A 233 15.80 18.89 -11.57
C LYS A 233 17.31 19.14 -11.49
N LYS A 234 17.95 18.87 -10.35
CA LYS A 234 19.38 19.08 -10.17
C LYS A 234 20.22 18.11 -11.00
N SER A 235 19.85 16.83 -11.08
CA SER A 235 20.59 15.84 -11.86
C SER A 235 20.35 15.99 -13.37
N LEU A 236 19.11 16.28 -13.79
CA LEU A 236 18.71 16.33 -15.20
C LEU A 236 18.96 17.71 -15.82
N SER A 237 18.39 18.79 -15.26
CA SER A 237 18.65 20.15 -15.76
C SER A 237 20.10 20.56 -15.53
N GLY A 238 20.71 20.15 -14.42
CA GLY A 238 22.14 20.38 -14.17
C GLY A 238 23.04 19.70 -15.20
N ALA A 239 22.68 18.53 -15.74
CA ALA A 239 23.39 17.92 -16.84
C ALA A 239 23.33 18.80 -18.11
N MET A 240 22.14 19.32 -18.43
CA MET A 240 21.93 20.22 -19.57
C MET A 240 22.75 21.51 -19.45
N GLU A 241 22.78 22.12 -18.27
CA GLU A 241 23.60 23.30 -17.98
C GLU A 241 25.10 23.04 -18.17
N ASN A 242 25.55 21.81 -17.94
CA ASN A 242 26.93 21.36 -18.17
C ASN A 242 27.20 20.92 -19.61
N GLY A 243 26.25 21.14 -20.54
CA GLY A 243 26.41 20.89 -21.97
C GLY A 243 26.06 19.48 -22.42
N VAL A 244 25.36 18.68 -21.60
CA VAL A 244 24.81 17.38 -21.98
C VAL A 244 23.51 17.59 -22.77
N ASP A 245 23.42 17.02 -23.97
CA ASP A 245 22.16 16.96 -24.71
C ASP A 245 21.33 15.79 -24.16
N LEU A 246 20.42 16.12 -23.23
CA LEU A 246 19.59 15.13 -22.55
C LEU A 246 18.75 14.30 -23.53
N ARG A 247 18.26 14.92 -24.61
CA ARG A 247 17.46 14.25 -25.63
C ARG A 247 18.31 13.27 -26.43
N GLU A 248 19.54 13.65 -26.79
CA GLU A 248 20.47 12.73 -27.44
C GLU A 248 20.78 11.52 -26.54
N CYS A 249 20.99 11.74 -25.24
CA CYS A 249 21.24 10.68 -24.27
C CYS A 249 20.06 9.70 -24.14
N ILE A 250 18.82 10.19 -23.99
CA ILE A 250 17.60 9.37 -23.95
C ILE A 250 17.45 8.58 -25.25
N MET A 251 17.57 9.26 -26.40
CA MET A 251 17.46 8.60 -27.70
C MET A 251 18.53 7.53 -27.90
N LYS A 252 19.71 7.70 -27.30
CA LYS A 252 20.78 6.70 -27.32
C LYS A 252 20.41 5.49 -26.47
N LEU A 253 19.97 5.68 -25.21
CA LEU A 253 19.51 4.59 -24.34
C LEU A 253 18.38 3.81 -25.01
N TYR A 254 17.36 4.51 -25.51
CA TYR A 254 16.25 3.91 -26.23
C TYR A 254 16.74 3.08 -27.42
N LYS A 255 17.55 3.65 -28.31
CA LYS A 255 18.06 2.92 -29.49
C LYS A 255 18.92 1.71 -29.11
N GLU A 256 19.65 1.78 -28.01
CA GLU A 256 20.58 0.73 -27.59
C GLU A 256 19.85 -0.45 -26.94
N TYR A 257 18.85 -0.17 -26.08
CA TYR A 257 18.24 -1.17 -25.21
C TYR A 257 16.76 -1.49 -25.51
N TYR A 258 16.01 -0.55 -26.12
CA TYR A 258 14.59 -0.77 -26.43
C TYR A 258 14.45 -1.52 -27.75
N HIS A 259 14.62 -2.84 -27.68
CA HIS A 259 14.53 -3.74 -28.82
C HIS A 259 14.02 -5.13 -28.39
N GLY A 260 13.43 -5.89 -29.32
CA GLY A 260 12.72 -7.14 -29.03
C GLY A 260 13.53 -8.15 -28.19
N GLY A 261 14.83 -8.29 -28.43
CA GLY A 261 15.67 -9.21 -27.66
C GLY A 261 15.73 -8.97 -26.14
N LEU A 262 15.44 -7.76 -25.66
CA LEU A 262 15.44 -7.38 -24.23
C LEU A 262 14.04 -7.11 -23.67
N MET A 263 12.99 -7.38 -24.44
CA MET A 263 11.61 -7.09 -24.10
C MET A 263 10.83 -8.37 -23.79
N LYS A 264 10.09 -8.33 -22.68
CA LYS A 264 9.15 -9.37 -22.25
C LYS A 264 7.77 -8.77 -22.13
N LEU A 265 6.83 -9.28 -22.94
CA LEU A 265 5.45 -8.81 -23.00
C LEU A 265 4.53 -9.82 -22.33
N VAL A 266 3.58 -9.36 -21.55
CA VAL A 266 2.44 -10.15 -21.08
C VAL A 266 1.17 -9.48 -21.58
N VAL A 267 0.23 -10.27 -22.11
CA VAL A 267 -1.11 -9.79 -22.50
C VAL A 267 -2.16 -10.71 -21.92
N ILE A 268 -3.06 -10.14 -21.13
CA ILE A 268 -4.20 -10.81 -20.49
C ILE A 268 -5.48 -10.29 -21.15
N GLY A 269 -6.30 -11.17 -21.69
CA GLY A 269 -7.56 -10.80 -22.33
C GLY A 269 -8.62 -11.88 -22.27
N GLY A 270 -9.86 -11.51 -22.61
CA GLY A 270 -10.98 -12.43 -22.78
C GLY A 270 -10.97 -13.13 -24.15
N GLU A 271 -10.11 -12.67 -25.07
CA GLU A 271 -9.96 -13.17 -26.42
C GLU A 271 -9.24 -14.52 -26.45
N SER A 272 -9.44 -15.26 -27.54
CA SER A 272 -8.71 -16.52 -27.75
C SER A 272 -7.21 -16.28 -27.86
N LEU A 273 -6.40 -17.27 -27.46
CA LEU A 273 -4.94 -17.20 -27.60
C LEU A 273 -4.49 -16.94 -29.04
N ASP A 274 -5.23 -17.43 -30.04
CA ASP A 274 -4.94 -17.18 -31.46
C ASP A 274 -5.19 -15.71 -31.84
N THR A 275 -6.23 -15.09 -31.28
CA THR A 275 -6.52 -13.66 -31.47
C THR A 275 -5.44 -12.79 -30.83
N LEU A 276 -5.10 -13.07 -29.56
CA LEU A 276 -4.05 -12.35 -28.83
C LEU A 276 -2.70 -12.48 -29.55
N GLU A 277 -2.37 -13.67 -30.07
CA GLU A 277 -1.16 -13.89 -30.86
C GLU A 277 -1.14 -13.05 -32.13
N SER A 278 -2.26 -13.00 -32.86
CA SER A 278 -2.39 -12.17 -34.07
C SER A 278 -2.15 -10.69 -33.75
N TRP A 279 -2.74 -10.17 -32.68
CA TRP A 279 -2.56 -8.78 -32.26
C TRP A 279 -1.13 -8.49 -31.86
N VAL A 280 -0.49 -9.39 -31.08
CA VAL A 280 0.91 -9.18 -30.67
C VAL A 280 1.86 -9.20 -31.87
N VAL A 281 1.66 -10.13 -32.81
CA VAL A 281 2.46 -10.20 -34.03
C VAL A 281 2.29 -8.95 -34.89
N GLU A 282 1.07 -8.45 -35.03
CA GLU A 282 0.75 -7.24 -35.79
C GLU A 282 1.35 -5.98 -35.15
N LEU A 283 1.09 -5.77 -33.85
CA LEU A 283 1.38 -4.51 -33.16
C LEU A 283 2.84 -4.40 -32.72
N PHE A 284 3.47 -5.51 -32.30
CA PHE A 284 4.84 -5.52 -31.79
C PHE A 284 5.86 -6.10 -32.78
N GLY A 285 5.42 -6.51 -33.97
CA GLY A 285 6.30 -7.02 -35.03
C GLY A 285 7.31 -5.98 -35.53
N ASP A 286 6.94 -4.70 -35.48
CA ASP A 286 7.78 -3.57 -35.91
C ASP A 286 8.75 -3.08 -34.83
N VAL A 287 8.69 -3.63 -33.61
CA VAL A 287 9.70 -3.39 -32.58
C VAL A 287 11.07 -3.77 -33.14
N LYS A 288 12.06 -2.89 -32.90
CA LYS A 288 13.42 -3.07 -33.41
C LYS A 288 13.96 -4.46 -33.04
N ASN A 289 14.51 -5.18 -34.01
CA ASN A 289 15.21 -6.43 -33.76
C ASN A 289 16.51 -6.19 -32.96
N GLY A 290 16.79 -7.04 -31.97
CA GLY A 290 18.02 -6.97 -31.20
C GLY A 290 18.42 -8.28 -30.53
N SER A 291 19.57 -8.25 -29.87
CA SER A 291 20.18 -9.43 -29.25
C SER A 291 19.41 -9.85 -28.00
N LYS A 292 19.25 -11.16 -27.77
CA LYS A 292 18.71 -11.69 -26.50
C LYS A 292 19.72 -11.74 -25.35
N ILE A 293 20.94 -11.29 -25.60
CA ILE A 293 21.99 -11.28 -24.59
C ILE A 293 21.74 -10.08 -23.69
N MET A 294 21.41 -10.36 -22.43
CA MET A 294 21.22 -9.35 -21.40
C MET A 294 22.48 -8.50 -21.23
N PRO A 295 22.35 -7.18 -20.97
CA PRO A 295 23.50 -6.33 -20.66
C PRO A 295 24.29 -6.91 -19.49
N THR A 296 25.59 -7.14 -19.69
CA THR A 296 26.46 -7.61 -18.60
C THR A 296 26.97 -6.39 -17.84
N LEU A 297 26.57 -6.26 -16.59
CA LEU A 297 27.13 -5.26 -15.69
C LEU A 297 28.46 -5.78 -15.13
N GLU A 298 29.52 -4.97 -15.23
CA GLU A 298 30.80 -5.27 -14.62
C GLU A 298 31.03 -4.38 -13.40
N ALA A 299 31.28 -5.02 -12.25
CA ALA A 299 31.69 -4.34 -11.03
C ALA A 299 33.03 -4.88 -10.53
N LYS A 300 33.88 -4.01 -9.99
CA LYS A 300 35.18 -4.37 -9.41
C LYS A 300 35.16 -4.14 -7.90
N GLY A 301 35.49 -5.20 -7.15
CA GLY A 301 35.55 -5.13 -5.69
C GLY A 301 34.17 -5.28 -5.02
N PRO A 302 34.10 -5.16 -3.69
CA PRO A 302 32.84 -5.21 -2.95
C PRO A 302 32.02 -3.93 -3.17
N ILE A 303 30.70 -4.01 -2.92
CA ILE A 303 29.79 -2.86 -2.96
C ILE A 303 30.20 -1.84 -1.89
N TRP A 304 30.44 -2.30 -0.66
CA TRP A 304 30.83 -1.47 0.48
C TRP A 304 32.13 -1.96 1.12
N GLU A 305 32.82 -1.04 1.81
CA GLU A 305 33.94 -1.38 2.68
C GLU A 305 33.42 -1.83 4.06
N GLY A 306 33.75 -3.05 4.48
CA GLY A 306 33.40 -3.55 5.80
C GLY A 306 34.17 -2.89 6.95
N GLY A 307 33.63 -3.00 8.16
CA GLY A 307 34.24 -2.43 9.38
C GLY A 307 33.95 -0.95 9.61
N LYS A 308 32.94 -0.40 8.92
CA LYS A 308 32.43 0.96 9.12
C LYS A 308 31.01 0.93 9.68
N LEU A 309 30.70 1.94 10.49
CA LEU A 309 29.37 2.23 11.00
C LEU A 309 28.96 3.61 10.51
N TYR A 310 27.80 3.70 9.88
CA TYR A 310 27.22 4.95 9.41
C TYR A 310 26.08 5.33 10.36
N ARG A 311 26.02 6.58 10.81
CA ARG A 311 24.85 7.09 11.54
C ARG A 311 24.16 8.17 10.73
N LEU A 312 22.89 7.96 10.44
CA LEU A 312 22.05 8.84 9.64
C LEU A 312 21.07 9.60 10.54
N GLU A 313 21.03 10.93 10.41
CA GLU A 313 20.06 11.77 11.10
C GLU A 313 18.65 11.52 10.55
N ALA A 314 17.80 10.97 11.41
CA ALA A 314 16.42 10.65 11.09
C ALA A 314 15.51 11.88 11.11
N VAL A 315 14.51 11.90 10.23
CA VAL A 315 13.42 12.88 10.23
C VAL A 315 12.42 12.54 11.34
N LYS A 316 11.94 11.29 11.37
CA LYS A 316 11.07 10.76 12.41
C LYS A 316 11.87 10.53 13.71
N ASP A 317 11.19 10.56 14.85
CA ASP A 317 11.75 10.13 16.15
C ASP A 317 11.81 8.60 16.18
N VAL A 318 12.79 8.03 15.46
CA VAL A 318 12.99 6.58 15.27
C VAL A 318 14.44 6.20 15.57
N HIS A 319 14.65 4.96 16.01
CA HIS A 319 15.96 4.35 16.21
C HIS A 319 15.97 2.99 15.51
N THR A 320 16.76 2.87 14.44
CA THR A 320 16.90 1.63 13.67
C THR A 320 18.38 1.27 13.55
N LEU A 321 18.67 -0.02 13.64
CA LEU A 321 19.97 -0.62 13.33
C LEU A 321 19.80 -1.55 12.13
N ASP A 322 20.43 -1.19 11.02
CA ASP A 322 20.42 -1.97 9.80
C ASP A 322 21.76 -2.68 9.64
N LEU A 323 21.69 -4.00 9.53
CA LEU A 323 22.84 -4.86 9.26
C LEU A 323 22.67 -5.48 7.88
N THR A 324 23.66 -5.25 7.01
CA THR A 324 23.54 -5.66 5.62
C THR A 324 24.74 -6.48 5.18
N TRP A 325 24.52 -7.59 4.47
CA TRP A 325 25.55 -8.45 3.92
C TRP A 325 25.40 -8.62 2.41
N THR A 326 26.52 -8.51 1.68
CA THR A 326 26.55 -8.79 0.25
C THR A 326 26.69 -10.30 0.00
N LEU A 327 25.69 -10.89 -0.65
CA LEU A 327 25.64 -12.28 -1.08
C LEU A 327 25.96 -12.38 -2.59
N PRO A 328 26.45 -13.53 -3.07
CA PRO A 328 26.57 -13.75 -4.52
C PRO A 328 25.18 -13.70 -5.19
N PRO A 329 25.08 -13.46 -6.51
CA PRO A 329 23.80 -13.54 -7.21
C PRO A 329 23.16 -14.93 -7.10
N LEU A 330 21.91 -14.99 -6.60
CA LEU A 330 21.19 -16.25 -6.33
C LEU A 330 20.06 -16.55 -7.30
N ARG A 331 19.79 -15.71 -8.32
CA ARG A 331 18.71 -15.92 -9.32
C ARG A 331 18.68 -17.34 -9.89
N HIS A 332 19.85 -17.93 -10.20
CA HIS A 332 19.95 -19.29 -10.74
C HIS A 332 19.60 -20.42 -9.74
N ALA A 333 19.48 -20.09 -8.45
CA ALA A 333 19.23 -21.02 -7.36
C ALA A 333 17.82 -20.88 -6.76
N TYR A 334 16.91 -20.16 -7.43
CA TYR A 334 15.53 -19.92 -6.99
C TYR A 334 14.70 -21.18 -6.67
N VAL A 335 15.08 -22.37 -7.15
CA VAL A 335 14.41 -23.64 -6.77
C VAL A 335 14.88 -24.21 -5.42
N LYS A 336 15.92 -23.62 -4.84
CA LYS A 336 16.55 -24.00 -3.56
C LYS A 336 16.31 -22.97 -2.45
N LYS A 337 16.20 -21.68 -2.80
CA LYS A 337 15.96 -20.53 -1.89
C LYS A 337 16.76 -20.57 -0.58
N PRO A 338 18.11 -20.73 -0.64
CA PRO A 338 18.92 -20.74 0.58
C PRO A 338 18.86 -19.41 1.35
N GLU A 339 18.66 -18.29 0.67
CA GLU A 339 18.45 -16.96 1.24
C GLU A 339 17.14 -16.87 2.03
N ASP A 340 16.01 -17.33 1.47
CA ASP A 340 14.72 -17.35 2.18
C ASP A 340 14.76 -18.27 3.40
N TYR A 341 15.49 -19.40 3.32
CA TYR A 341 15.71 -20.27 4.48
C TYR A 341 16.44 -19.54 5.62
N LEU A 342 17.45 -18.73 5.30
CA LEU A 342 18.19 -17.95 6.30
C LEU A 342 17.36 -16.76 6.80
N ALA A 343 16.60 -16.10 5.93
CA ALA A 343 15.65 -15.06 6.26
C ALA A 343 14.63 -15.55 7.30
N HIS A 344 14.00 -16.71 7.05
CA HIS A 344 13.04 -17.32 7.96
C HIS A 344 13.59 -17.56 9.38
N LEU A 345 14.88 -17.91 9.50
CA LEU A 345 15.53 -18.16 10.79
C LEU A 345 16.01 -16.86 11.47
N LEU A 346 16.62 -15.96 10.72
CA LEU A 346 17.18 -14.71 11.25
C LEU A 346 16.08 -13.71 11.61
N GLY A 347 14.99 -13.69 10.85
CA GLY A 347 13.78 -12.90 11.07
C GLY A 347 12.74 -13.58 11.97
N HIS A 348 13.01 -14.78 12.51
CA HIS A 348 12.02 -15.51 13.28
C HIS A 348 11.58 -14.72 14.53
N GLU A 349 10.28 -14.62 14.81
CA GLU A 349 9.81 -13.84 15.97
C GLU A 349 9.34 -14.68 17.16
N GLY A 350 9.12 -15.99 16.95
CA GLY A 350 8.73 -16.89 18.04
C GLY A 350 9.86 -17.14 19.06
N LYS A 351 9.49 -17.75 20.18
CA LYS A 351 10.38 -18.02 21.33
C LYS A 351 11.72 -18.64 20.95
N GLY A 352 12.80 -18.10 21.54
CA GLY A 352 14.18 -18.55 21.33
C GLY A 352 14.90 -17.86 20.17
N SER A 353 14.18 -17.04 19.40
CA SER A 353 14.75 -16.22 18.34
C SER A 353 15.61 -15.05 18.87
N LEU A 354 16.34 -14.44 17.94
CA LEU A 354 17.07 -13.20 18.20
C LEU A 354 16.12 -12.08 18.65
N LEU A 355 14.98 -11.88 17.98
CA LEU A 355 14.02 -10.84 18.36
C LEU A 355 13.44 -11.07 19.76
N SER A 356 12.96 -12.28 20.06
CA SER A 356 12.40 -12.63 21.38
C SER A 356 13.42 -12.36 22.49
N PHE A 357 14.69 -12.68 22.26
CA PHE A 357 15.79 -12.35 23.18
C PHE A 357 15.98 -10.83 23.37
N LEU A 358 16.06 -10.07 22.28
CA LEU A 358 16.26 -8.62 22.33
C LEU A 358 15.06 -7.88 22.95
N LYS A 359 13.83 -8.32 22.68
CA LYS A 359 12.60 -7.85 23.35
C LYS A 359 12.65 -8.14 24.85
N GLY A 360 13.11 -9.33 25.25
CA GLY A 360 13.30 -9.71 26.65
C GLY A 360 14.33 -8.84 27.40
N LYS A 361 15.31 -8.28 26.71
CA LYS A 361 16.26 -7.29 27.24
C LYS A 361 15.73 -5.86 27.23
N GLY A 362 14.60 -5.61 26.55
CA GLY A 362 14.07 -4.27 26.31
C GLY A 362 14.92 -3.44 25.34
N TRP A 363 15.66 -4.09 24.43
CA TRP A 363 16.58 -3.42 23.48
C TRP A 363 15.98 -3.24 22.09
N ALA A 364 15.03 -4.10 21.70
CA ALA A 364 14.38 -4.02 20.40
C ALA A 364 12.86 -4.19 20.52
N THR A 365 12.16 -3.73 19.48
CA THR A 365 10.70 -3.76 19.38
C THR A 365 10.20 -4.59 18.20
N SER A 366 10.97 -4.64 17.12
CA SER A 366 10.72 -5.48 15.95
C SER A 366 12.05 -5.80 15.25
N LEU A 367 12.04 -6.82 14.40
CA LEU A 367 13.17 -7.23 13.59
C LEU A 367 12.66 -7.88 12.31
N SER A 368 13.14 -7.43 11.16
CA SER A 368 12.97 -8.09 9.87
C SER A 368 14.33 -8.58 9.36
N ALA A 369 14.34 -9.60 8.52
CA ALA A 369 15.56 -10.06 7.87
C ALA A 369 15.24 -10.79 6.57
N GLY A 370 15.96 -10.48 5.50
CA GLY A 370 15.74 -11.11 4.20
C GLY A 370 16.45 -10.40 3.06
N VAL A 371 16.10 -10.81 1.85
CA VAL A 371 16.48 -10.12 0.61
C VAL A 371 15.18 -9.58 0.02
N GLY A 372 15.01 -8.26 0.04
CA GLY A 372 13.86 -7.59 -0.59
C GLY A 372 13.75 -7.92 -2.08
N ASP A 373 12.60 -7.68 -2.69
CA ASP A 373 12.35 -8.02 -4.09
C ASP A 373 12.82 -6.94 -5.09
N ASP A 374 13.12 -5.73 -4.60
CA ASP A 374 13.63 -4.61 -5.39
C ASP A 374 14.99 -4.89 -6.08
N GLY A 375 15.30 -4.07 -7.09
CA GLY A 375 16.51 -4.20 -7.87
C GLY A 375 17.80 -3.91 -7.09
N ILE A 376 17.73 -3.18 -5.97
CA ILE A 376 18.90 -2.92 -5.13
C ILE A 376 19.28 -4.14 -4.30
N ASN A 377 18.29 -4.93 -3.87
CA ASN A 377 18.49 -6.14 -3.10
C ASN A 377 18.68 -7.37 -3.97
N ARG A 378 18.09 -7.42 -5.17
CA ARG A 378 18.18 -8.55 -6.11
C ARG A 378 18.68 -8.13 -7.48
N SER A 379 19.99 -8.01 -7.64
CA SER A 379 20.62 -7.69 -8.93
C SER A 379 21.42 -8.85 -9.54
N SER A 380 21.79 -8.71 -10.81
CA SER A 380 22.75 -9.62 -11.46
C SER A 380 24.17 -9.52 -10.89
N LEU A 381 24.48 -8.44 -10.15
CA LEU A 381 25.79 -8.20 -9.54
C LEU A 381 25.93 -8.86 -8.16
N ALA A 382 24.89 -8.76 -7.34
CA ALA A 382 24.85 -9.31 -5.99
C ALA A 382 23.42 -9.36 -5.46
N TYR A 383 23.23 -10.20 -4.45
CA TYR A 383 22.08 -10.12 -3.56
C TYR A 383 22.49 -9.35 -2.30
N VAL A 384 21.60 -8.54 -1.76
CA VAL A 384 21.84 -7.79 -0.53
C VAL A 384 20.89 -8.33 0.53
N PHE A 385 21.45 -9.00 1.54
CA PHE A 385 20.67 -9.49 2.67
C PHE A 385 20.65 -8.42 3.77
N GLY A 386 19.47 -7.89 4.06
CA GLY A 386 19.24 -6.91 5.11
C GLY A 386 18.72 -7.55 6.39
N MET A 387 18.99 -6.90 7.51
CA MET A 387 18.35 -7.14 8.80
C MET A 387 18.13 -5.78 9.47
N SER A 388 16.88 -5.36 9.54
CA SER A 388 16.47 -4.12 10.20
C SER A 388 16.00 -4.43 11.61
N ILE A 389 16.54 -3.73 12.61
CA ILE A 389 16.18 -3.89 14.02
C ILE A 389 15.74 -2.54 14.57
N HIS A 390 14.45 -2.43 14.93
CA HIS A 390 13.95 -1.24 15.61
C HIS A 390 14.33 -1.29 17.08
N LEU A 391 15.04 -0.25 17.52
CA LEU A 391 15.65 -0.14 18.82
C LEU A 391 14.81 0.70 19.78
N THR A 392 14.94 0.40 21.06
CA THR A 392 14.59 1.33 22.15
C THR A 392 15.75 2.29 22.42
N ASP A 393 15.52 3.31 23.24
CA ASP A 393 16.57 4.19 23.77
C ASP A 393 17.71 3.37 24.42
N SER A 394 17.34 2.33 25.20
CA SER A 394 18.31 1.42 25.79
C SER A 394 19.01 0.55 24.75
N GLY A 395 18.34 0.18 23.66
CA GLY A 395 18.92 -0.57 22.54
C GLY A 395 19.94 0.24 21.77
N LEU A 396 19.67 1.54 21.57
CA LEU A 396 20.58 2.47 20.89
C LEU A 396 21.94 2.59 21.62
N GLU A 397 21.96 2.51 22.96
CA GLU A 397 23.19 2.47 23.75
C GLU A 397 23.92 1.10 23.69
N LYS A 398 23.29 0.07 23.11
CA LYS A 398 23.71 -1.33 23.12
C LYS A 398 23.93 -1.91 21.73
N ILE A 399 24.09 -1.08 20.71
CA ILE A 399 24.26 -1.50 19.31
C ILE A 399 25.34 -2.59 19.11
N TYR A 400 26.51 -2.44 19.74
CA TYR A 400 27.60 -3.42 19.60
C TYR A 400 27.31 -4.74 20.33
N ASP A 401 26.56 -4.69 21.43
CA ASP A 401 26.08 -5.88 22.14
C ASP A 401 25.03 -6.62 21.29
N ILE A 402 24.10 -5.88 20.68
CA ILE A 402 23.07 -6.43 19.76
C ILE A 402 23.74 -7.13 18.56
N ILE A 403 24.73 -6.49 17.93
CA ILE A 403 25.53 -7.10 16.86
C ILE A 403 26.24 -8.36 17.38
N ALA A 404 26.79 -8.35 18.59
CA ALA A 404 27.42 -9.52 19.17
C ALA A 404 26.43 -10.70 19.34
N TYR A 405 25.20 -10.44 19.79
CA TYR A 405 24.16 -11.48 19.88
C TYR A 405 23.67 -11.95 18.51
N THR A 406 23.64 -11.07 17.52
CA THR A 406 23.39 -11.45 16.11
C THR A 406 24.43 -12.48 15.65
N TYR A 407 25.71 -12.23 15.94
CA TYR A 407 26.78 -13.19 15.63
C TYR A 407 26.75 -14.46 16.47
N GLN A 408 26.25 -14.41 17.71
CA GLN A 408 25.98 -15.63 18.50
C GLN A 408 24.86 -16.46 17.87
N TYR A 409 23.80 -15.83 17.38
CA TYR A 409 22.72 -16.53 16.68
C TYR A 409 23.22 -17.13 15.36
N LEU A 410 24.00 -16.39 14.57
CA LEU A 410 24.68 -16.92 13.39
C LEU A 410 25.64 -18.07 13.72
N LYS A 411 26.26 -18.08 14.91
CA LYS A 411 27.06 -19.21 15.38
C LYS A 411 26.20 -20.41 15.72
N LEU A 412 25.08 -20.22 16.42
CA LEU A 412 24.10 -21.28 16.69
C LEU A 412 23.65 -21.97 15.40
N LEU A 413 23.32 -21.18 14.37
CA LEU A 413 22.90 -21.73 13.08
C LEU A 413 24.02 -22.54 12.42
N ARG A 414 25.29 -22.09 12.52
CA ARG A 414 26.46 -22.81 11.97
C ARG A 414 26.68 -24.14 12.69
N ASP A 415 26.55 -24.16 14.01
CA ASP A 415 26.81 -25.34 14.84
C ASP A 415 25.68 -26.37 14.73
N ALA A 416 24.41 -25.94 14.58
CA ALA A 416 23.25 -26.82 14.49
C ALA A 416 23.12 -27.56 13.14
N SER A 417 23.83 -27.13 12.09
CA SER A 417 23.65 -27.53 10.69
C SER A 417 22.24 -27.21 10.13
N PRO A 418 22.07 -27.01 8.80
CA PRO A 418 20.75 -26.77 8.21
C PRO A 418 19.76 -27.93 8.44
N GLN A 419 18.52 -27.59 8.76
CA GLN A 419 17.46 -28.51 9.15
C GLN A 419 16.46 -28.74 8.00
N GLU A 420 16.34 -29.99 7.53
CA GLU A 420 15.47 -30.32 6.39
C GLU A 420 13.98 -30.11 6.69
N TRP A 421 13.56 -30.26 7.95
CA TRP A 421 12.15 -30.08 8.33
C TRP A 421 11.69 -28.62 8.15
N ILE A 422 12.57 -27.64 8.36
CA ILE A 422 12.28 -26.21 8.14
C ILE A 422 12.10 -25.94 6.64
N PHE A 423 12.96 -26.53 5.80
CA PHE A 423 12.78 -26.45 4.36
C PHE A 423 11.46 -27.08 3.89
N LYS A 424 11.05 -28.21 4.49
CA LYS A 424 9.75 -28.83 4.20
C LYS A 424 8.58 -27.96 4.62
N GLU A 425 8.69 -27.30 5.77
CA GLU A 425 7.69 -26.33 6.22
C GLU A 425 7.55 -25.17 5.23
N LEU A 426 8.67 -24.56 4.80
CA LEU A 426 8.66 -23.53 3.76
C LEU A 426 8.13 -24.04 2.41
N GLN A 427 8.44 -25.29 2.06
CA GLN A 427 7.90 -25.93 0.86
C GLN A 427 6.39 -26.14 0.93
N ASP A 428 5.86 -26.60 2.06
CA ASP A 428 4.43 -26.78 2.25
C ASP A 428 3.72 -25.42 2.21
N ILE A 429 4.31 -24.39 2.83
CA ILE A 429 3.86 -22.99 2.77
C ILE A 429 3.80 -22.51 1.31
N GLY A 430 4.91 -22.55 0.57
CA GLY A 430 4.95 -22.08 -0.83
C GLY A 430 3.99 -22.85 -1.74
N ASN A 431 3.84 -24.16 -1.54
CA ASN A 431 2.87 -24.96 -2.29
C ASN A 431 1.41 -24.59 -1.97
N MET A 432 1.10 -24.22 -0.72
CA MET A 432 -0.23 -23.73 -0.34
C MET A 432 -0.50 -22.38 -0.98
N ASP A 433 0.47 -21.46 -0.93
CA ASP A 433 0.35 -20.12 -1.51
C ASP A 433 0.14 -20.21 -3.02
N PHE A 434 0.91 -21.05 -3.73
CA PHE A 434 0.70 -21.29 -5.15
C PHE A 434 -0.67 -21.92 -5.46
N ARG A 435 -1.10 -22.91 -4.68
CA ARG A 435 -2.33 -23.66 -4.97
C ARG A 435 -3.58 -22.83 -4.70
N TYR A 436 -3.56 -22.02 -3.67
CA TYR A 436 -4.68 -21.21 -3.19
C TYR A 436 -4.38 -19.72 -3.28
N ALA A 437 -3.55 -19.32 -4.26
CA ALA A 437 -3.32 -17.93 -4.61
C ALA A 437 -4.68 -17.28 -4.86
N GLU A 438 -4.89 -16.14 -4.21
CA GLU A 438 -6.07 -15.32 -4.46
C GLU A 438 -5.87 -14.57 -5.78
N GLU A 439 -6.96 -14.07 -6.33
CA GLU A 439 -6.92 -13.27 -7.54
C GLU A 439 -6.42 -11.86 -7.23
N GLN A 440 -5.49 -11.36 -8.05
CA GLN A 440 -4.94 -10.00 -7.97
C GLN A 440 -5.35 -9.19 -9.21
N ALA A 441 -5.13 -7.88 -9.18
CA ALA A 441 -5.42 -7.00 -10.30
C ALA A 441 -4.68 -7.46 -11.57
N ALA A 442 -5.32 -7.26 -12.72
CA ALA A 442 -4.86 -7.87 -13.98
C ALA A 442 -3.55 -7.23 -14.48
N ASP A 443 -3.38 -5.92 -14.28
CA ASP A 443 -2.17 -5.18 -14.60
C ASP A 443 -1.00 -5.54 -13.68
N ASP A 444 -1.21 -5.60 -12.37
CA ASP A 444 -0.20 -6.07 -11.41
C ASP A 444 0.29 -7.48 -11.77
N TYR A 445 -0.65 -8.38 -12.09
CA TYR A 445 -0.28 -9.73 -12.54
C TYR A 445 0.46 -9.73 -13.87
N ALA A 446 0.08 -8.86 -14.82
CA ALA A 446 0.82 -8.74 -16.06
C ALA A 446 2.25 -8.24 -15.80
N ALA A 447 2.43 -7.25 -14.93
CA ALA A 447 3.71 -6.67 -14.56
C ALA A 447 4.63 -7.73 -13.90
N GLU A 448 4.15 -8.39 -12.84
CA GLU A 448 4.86 -9.46 -12.13
C GLU A 448 5.31 -10.58 -13.10
N LEU A 449 4.40 -11.06 -13.95
CA LEU A 449 4.73 -12.12 -14.90
C LEU A 449 5.75 -11.66 -15.96
N SER A 450 5.71 -10.39 -16.38
CA SER A 450 6.64 -9.84 -17.36
C SER A 450 8.06 -9.73 -16.80
N GLU A 451 8.20 -9.41 -15.51
CA GLU A 451 9.46 -9.49 -14.78
C GLU A 451 9.93 -10.93 -14.59
N ASN A 452 9.02 -11.84 -14.22
CA ASN A 452 9.34 -13.25 -14.05
C ASN A 452 9.84 -13.89 -15.35
N MET A 453 9.43 -13.40 -16.51
CA MET A 453 9.99 -13.79 -17.81
C MET A 453 11.47 -13.37 -18.01
N LEU A 454 11.99 -12.41 -17.24
CA LEU A 454 13.42 -12.06 -17.18
C LEU A 454 14.20 -12.97 -16.23
N ALA A 455 13.56 -13.45 -15.16
CA ALA A 455 14.21 -14.19 -14.08
C ALA A 455 14.14 -15.73 -14.23
N TYR A 456 13.03 -16.26 -14.74
CA TYR A 456 12.69 -17.68 -14.69
C TYR A 456 12.61 -18.34 -16.06
N PRO A 457 12.84 -19.67 -16.13
CA PRO A 457 12.51 -20.43 -17.32
C PRO A 457 10.99 -20.46 -17.52
N VAL A 458 10.59 -20.75 -18.77
CA VAL A 458 9.19 -20.68 -19.20
C VAL A 458 8.24 -21.49 -18.32
N GLU A 459 8.65 -22.66 -17.82
CA GLU A 459 7.80 -23.50 -16.98
C GLU A 459 7.49 -22.86 -15.63
N HIS A 460 8.33 -21.96 -15.14
CA HIS A 460 8.25 -21.39 -13.79
C HIS A 460 7.95 -19.88 -13.80
N ILE A 461 7.44 -19.31 -14.90
CA ILE A 461 7.04 -17.89 -14.93
C ILE A 461 6.01 -17.58 -13.82
N ILE A 462 5.10 -18.52 -13.52
CA ILE A 462 4.08 -18.37 -12.46
C ILE A 462 4.52 -19.07 -11.15
N TYR A 463 5.28 -20.16 -11.23
CA TYR A 463 5.63 -20.99 -10.08
C TYR A 463 6.96 -20.57 -9.41
N GLY A 464 7.75 -19.71 -10.06
CA GLY A 464 9.13 -19.37 -9.70
C GLY A 464 9.27 -18.77 -8.30
N ASP A 465 8.34 -17.91 -7.89
CA ASP A 465 8.42 -17.25 -6.59
C ASP A 465 8.01 -18.18 -5.44
N TYR A 466 7.13 -19.15 -5.73
CA TYR A 466 6.62 -20.12 -4.76
C TYR A 466 7.50 -21.38 -4.60
N VAL A 467 8.44 -21.63 -5.52
CA VAL A 467 9.05 -22.95 -5.63
C VAL A 467 10.15 -23.21 -4.57
N TYR A 468 9.88 -24.21 -3.73
CA TYR A 468 10.90 -24.90 -2.95
C TYR A 468 10.96 -26.34 -3.43
N ARG A 469 11.95 -26.68 -4.26
CA ARG A 469 12.01 -28.02 -4.90
C ARG A 469 13.19 -28.85 -4.44
N THR A 470 14.35 -28.23 -4.26
CA THR A 470 15.60 -28.97 -4.02
C THR A 470 16.21 -28.58 -2.68
N TRP A 471 16.20 -29.51 -1.73
CA TRP A 471 16.95 -29.38 -0.49
C TRP A 471 18.46 -29.48 -0.76
N ASP A 472 19.20 -28.41 -0.44
CA ASP A 472 20.65 -28.35 -0.57
C ASP A 472 21.29 -27.74 0.69
N SER A 473 21.48 -28.58 1.70
CA SER A 473 22.07 -28.18 2.98
C SER A 473 23.49 -27.61 2.82
N LYS A 474 24.22 -28.02 1.77
CA LYS A 474 25.57 -27.52 1.53
C LYS A 474 25.52 -26.08 1.03
N MET A 475 24.61 -25.76 0.11
CA MET A 475 24.46 -24.40 -0.39
C MET A 475 24.05 -23.41 0.71
N ILE A 476 23.17 -23.82 1.63
CA ILE A 476 22.83 -23.02 2.81
C ILE A 476 24.08 -22.78 3.68
N ALA A 477 24.85 -23.83 3.96
CA ALA A 477 26.08 -23.71 4.75
C ALA A 477 27.17 -22.84 4.06
N ASP A 478 27.30 -22.96 2.75
CA ASP A 478 28.22 -22.14 1.94
C ASP A 478 27.77 -20.66 1.95
N LEU A 479 26.45 -20.40 1.85
CA LEU A 479 25.88 -19.05 1.90
C LEU A 479 26.08 -18.39 3.28
N MET A 480 25.94 -19.17 4.36
CA MET A 480 26.25 -18.70 5.72
C MET A 480 27.71 -18.23 5.87
N GLY A 481 28.62 -18.68 5.01
CA GLY A 481 30.00 -18.22 4.95
C GLY A 481 30.16 -16.74 4.57
N PHE A 482 29.13 -16.10 4.01
CA PHE A 482 29.14 -14.67 3.66
C PHE A 482 28.73 -13.76 4.84
N PHE A 483 28.11 -14.31 5.88
CA PHE A 483 27.69 -13.57 7.08
C PHE A 483 28.86 -13.37 8.04
N THR A 484 29.83 -12.57 7.61
CA THR A 484 31.05 -12.26 8.39
C THR A 484 31.13 -10.77 8.70
N PRO A 485 31.79 -10.36 9.79
CA PRO A 485 31.94 -8.94 10.12
C PRO A 485 32.60 -8.12 9.02
N LYS A 486 33.52 -8.72 8.25
CA LYS A 486 34.21 -8.05 7.13
C LYS A 486 33.31 -7.80 5.91
N ASN A 487 32.22 -8.54 5.79
CA ASN A 487 31.23 -8.41 4.71
C ASN A 487 29.95 -7.68 5.18
N MET A 488 29.95 -7.20 6.43
CA MET A 488 28.81 -6.52 7.05
C MET A 488 28.95 -5.01 6.89
N ARG A 489 27.88 -4.36 6.47
CA ARG A 489 27.64 -2.93 6.61
C ARG A 489 26.74 -2.70 7.82
N ILE A 490 26.98 -1.62 8.56
CA ILE A 490 26.19 -1.22 9.72
C ILE A 490 25.70 0.21 9.49
N ASP A 491 24.38 0.41 9.47
CA ASP A 491 23.76 1.72 9.49
C ASP A 491 22.93 1.89 10.77
N VAL A 492 22.95 3.10 11.34
CA VAL A 492 22.14 3.47 12.50
C VAL A 492 21.36 4.72 12.15
N VAL A 493 20.04 4.59 12.00
CA VAL A 493 19.15 5.71 11.73
C VAL A 493 18.60 6.21 13.06
N SER A 494 18.89 7.47 13.41
CA SER A 494 18.47 8.01 14.71
C SER A 494 18.34 9.53 14.71
N LYS A 495 17.28 10.03 15.36
CA LYS A 495 17.12 11.47 15.65
C LYS A 495 18.06 11.97 16.76
N SER A 496 18.64 11.05 17.53
CA SER A 496 19.44 11.35 18.74
C SER A 496 20.93 11.51 18.48
N ILE A 497 21.36 11.64 17.21
CA ILE A 497 22.78 11.77 16.85
C ILE A 497 23.32 13.12 17.32
N LYS A 498 24.43 13.09 18.06
CA LYS A 498 25.14 14.29 18.52
C LYS A 498 26.53 14.32 17.91
N SER A 499 26.70 15.14 16.89
CA SER A 499 28.00 15.42 16.26
C SER A 499 28.10 16.90 15.89
N GLU A 500 29.31 17.44 15.90
CA GLU A 500 29.60 18.76 15.31
C GLU A 500 30.14 18.63 13.87
N GLU A 501 30.49 17.40 13.44
CA GLU A 501 31.13 17.10 12.16
C GLU A 501 30.23 16.19 11.30
N PHE A 502 29.11 16.74 10.82
CA PHE A 502 28.26 16.02 9.88
C PHE A 502 28.81 16.09 8.45
N GLN A 503 28.71 14.97 7.74
CA GLN A 503 28.76 14.92 6.28
C GLN A 503 27.33 15.05 5.74
N THR A 504 27.21 15.48 4.48
CA THR A 504 25.91 15.66 3.82
C THR A 504 25.88 14.83 2.55
N GLU A 505 24.87 13.96 2.44
CA GLU A 505 24.52 13.27 1.21
C GLU A 505 23.95 14.30 0.21
N PRO A 506 24.46 14.37 -1.04
CA PRO A 506 24.21 15.50 -1.95
C PRO A 506 22.81 15.60 -2.57
N TRP A 507 22.00 14.53 -2.54
CA TRP A 507 20.69 14.49 -3.20
C TRP A 507 19.55 14.82 -2.24
N PHE A 508 19.41 14.06 -1.15
CA PHE A 508 18.41 14.27 -0.11
C PHE A 508 18.84 15.29 0.94
N GLY A 509 20.12 15.71 0.92
CA GLY A 509 20.67 16.61 1.93
C GLY A 509 20.80 15.95 3.31
N SER A 510 20.85 14.62 3.36
CA SER A 510 20.85 13.88 4.60
C SER A 510 22.15 14.05 5.37
N HIS A 511 22.06 14.37 6.66
CA HIS A 511 23.23 14.46 7.53
C HIS A 511 23.62 13.09 8.08
N TYR A 512 24.90 12.73 7.96
CA TYR A 512 25.41 11.48 8.49
C TYR A 512 26.83 11.60 9.02
N ILE A 513 27.25 10.63 9.84
CA ILE A 513 28.63 10.45 10.28
C ILE A 513 29.11 9.03 9.99
N VAL A 514 30.43 8.86 9.91
CA VAL A 514 31.08 7.56 9.67
C VAL A 514 32.08 7.30 10.78
N GLU A 515 31.98 6.13 11.39
CA GLU A 515 32.83 5.67 12.49
C GLU A 515 33.54 4.36 12.08
N ASP A 516 34.82 4.23 12.44
CA ASP A 516 35.52 2.94 12.32
C ASP A 516 35.10 2.00 13.44
N VAL A 517 34.71 0.77 13.10
CA VAL A 517 34.41 -0.26 14.09
C VAL A 517 35.72 -0.75 14.71
N PRO A 518 35.87 -0.76 16.05
CA PRO A 518 37.06 -1.28 16.70
C PRO A 518 37.41 -2.70 16.25
N LEU A 519 38.66 -2.92 15.81
CA LEU A 519 39.13 -4.23 15.33
C LEU A 519 38.92 -5.36 16.36
N VAL A 520 39.04 -5.04 17.65
CA VAL A 520 38.79 -6.01 18.73
C VAL A 520 37.35 -6.52 18.70
N LEU A 521 36.36 -5.65 18.42
CA LEU A 521 34.96 -6.07 18.30
C LEU A 521 34.78 -6.97 17.08
N MET A 522 35.35 -6.59 15.94
CA MET A 522 35.31 -7.39 14.71
C MET A 522 35.89 -8.79 14.93
N GLU A 523 37.01 -8.92 15.65
CA GLU A 523 37.60 -10.21 16.02
C GLU A 523 36.68 -11.03 16.94
N THR A 524 36.03 -10.41 17.91
CA THR A 524 35.08 -11.11 18.81
C THR A 524 33.84 -11.61 18.08
N TRP A 525 33.33 -10.85 17.10
CA TRP A 525 32.14 -11.23 16.32
C TRP A 525 32.41 -12.36 15.33
N ILE A 526 33.64 -12.50 14.81
CA ILE A 526 34.01 -13.57 13.88
C ILE A 526 33.75 -14.96 14.50
N ASN A 527 34.13 -15.13 15.77
CA ASN A 527 33.94 -16.38 16.49
C ASN A 527 33.56 -16.11 17.95
N PRO A 528 32.27 -15.90 18.23
CA PRO A 528 31.78 -15.73 19.60
C PRO A 528 32.17 -16.93 20.46
N SER A 529 32.63 -16.71 21.70
CA SER A 529 33.13 -17.79 22.55
C SER A 529 32.05 -18.77 22.98
N GLU A 530 30.84 -18.27 23.26
CA GLU A 530 29.68 -19.02 23.70
C GLU A 530 28.42 -18.45 23.03
N VAL A 531 27.37 -19.26 22.94
CA VAL A 531 26.02 -18.85 22.54
C VAL A 531 25.17 -18.80 23.80
N ASP A 532 24.42 -17.71 24.00
CA ASP A 532 23.49 -17.61 25.12
C ASP A 532 22.45 -18.75 25.10
N ASN A 533 22.24 -19.43 26.23
CA ASN A 533 21.36 -20.59 26.33
C ASN A 533 19.87 -20.30 26.04
N SER A 534 19.48 -19.03 26.03
CA SER A 534 18.13 -18.62 25.66
C SER A 534 17.90 -18.57 24.15
N LEU A 535 18.97 -18.52 23.35
CA LEU A 535 18.90 -18.59 21.89
C LEU A 535 18.81 -20.06 21.45
N HIS A 536 17.79 -20.41 20.67
CA HIS A 536 17.62 -21.75 20.12
C HIS A 536 16.85 -21.70 18.78
N LEU A 537 16.91 -22.81 18.03
CA LEU A 537 16.10 -22.97 16.81
C LEU A 537 14.60 -22.99 17.14
N PRO A 538 13.73 -22.59 16.19
CA PRO A 538 12.30 -22.67 16.37
C PRO A 538 11.82 -24.13 16.54
N SER A 539 10.65 -24.27 17.16
CA SER A 539 9.90 -25.54 17.19
C SER A 539 9.05 -25.69 15.94
N GLU A 540 8.70 -26.94 15.58
CA GLU A 540 7.74 -27.23 14.51
C GLU A 540 6.43 -26.43 14.66
N ASN A 541 5.96 -25.88 13.54
CA ASN A 541 4.79 -25.03 13.52
C ASN A 541 3.47 -25.84 13.55
N GLN A 542 2.66 -25.61 14.58
CA GLN A 542 1.38 -26.32 14.77
C GLN A 542 0.19 -25.70 14.02
N PHE A 543 0.40 -24.55 13.37
CA PHE A 543 -0.63 -23.79 12.66
C PHE A 543 -0.57 -23.97 11.14
N ILE A 544 0.31 -24.83 10.62
CA ILE A 544 0.25 -25.24 9.22
C ILE A 544 -1.07 -26.02 9.00
N PRO A 545 -1.95 -25.56 8.09
CA PRO A 545 -3.20 -26.24 7.80
C PRO A 545 -2.96 -27.53 7.00
N SER A 546 -3.88 -28.48 7.17
CA SER A 546 -3.84 -29.81 6.58
C SER A 546 -5.21 -30.26 6.04
N ASP A 547 -6.30 -29.69 6.54
CA ASP A 547 -7.66 -29.86 6.02
C ASP A 547 -8.03 -28.69 5.12
N PHE A 548 -8.22 -28.98 3.84
CA PHE A 548 -8.66 -28.04 2.81
C PHE A 548 -10.05 -28.39 2.26
N SER A 549 -10.87 -29.13 3.02
CA SER A 549 -12.20 -29.54 2.59
C SER A 549 -13.17 -28.37 2.51
N ILE A 550 -13.88 -28.27 1.37
CA ILE A 550 -14.90 -27.24 1.14
C ILE A 550 -16.24 -27.69 1.73
N ARG A 551 -16.84 -26.83 2.56
CA ARG A 551 -18.10 -27.05 3.28
C ARG A 551 -19.33 -26.84 2.39
N ALA A 552 -19.25 -25.98 1.38
CA ALA A 552 -20.33 -25.75 0.42
C ALA A 552 -20.64 -27.03 -0.39
N THR A 553 -21.88 -27.50 -0.33
CA THR A 553 -22.34 -28.69 -1.08
C THR A 553 -22.77 -28.32 -2.50
N SER A 554 -22.36 -29.12 -3.48
CA SER A 554 -22.76 -29.00 -4.89
C SER A 554 -24.19 -29.51 -5.12
N SER A 555 -25.17 -28.86 -4.51
CA SER A 555 -26.59 -29.12 -4.75
C SER A 555 -27.20 -28.02 -5.63
N ASP A 556 -27.56 -28.44 -6.86
CA ASP A 556 -28.48 -27.84 -7.84
C ASP A 556 -28.46 -26.31 -8.03
N GLY A 557 -27.83 -25.86 -9.12
CA GLY A 557 -28.49 -25.16 -10.24
C GLY A 557 -29.45 -23.98 -10.02
N ASP A 558 -29.60 -23.45 -8.82
CA ASP A 558 -30.48 -22.31 -8.52
C ASP A 558 -29.65 -21.11 -8.03
N LEU A 559 -29.97 -19.95 -8.61
CA LEU A 559 -29.44 -18.60 -8.39
C LEU A 559 -29.63 -18.07 -6.94
N LYS A 560 -29.31 -18.85 -5.92
CA LYS A 560 -29.43 -18.48 -4.50
C LYS A 560 -28.09 -18.12 -3.82
N SER A 561 -27.03 -17.81 -4.58
CA SER A 561 -25.76 -17.33 -4.03
C SER A 561 -25.81 -15.88 -3.47
N GLN A 562 -27.00 -15.36 -3.14
CA GLN A 562 -27.24 -13.97 -2.73
C GLN A 562 -27.99 -13.85 -1.39
N SER A 563 -27.99 -14.90 -0.55
CA SER A 563 -28.61 -14.73 0.78
C SER A 563 -27.74 -13.79 1.64
N PRO A 564 -28.32 -12.72 2.22
CA PRO A 564 -27.59 -11.86 3.14
C PRO A 564 -27.13 -12.64 4.38
N PRO A 565 -26.09 -12.18 5.08
CA PRO A 565 -25.65 -12.83 6.31
C PRO A 565 -26.79 -12.93 7.32
N LYS A 566 -26.90 -14.12 7.93
CA LYS A 566 -27.94 -14.44 8.92
C LYS A 566 -27.43 -14.10 10.32
N CYS A 567 -28.25 -13.41 11.11
CA CYS A 567 -27.98 -13.26 12.53
C CYS A 567 -28.27 -14.59 13.24
N ILE A 568 -27.22 -15.31 13.65
CA ILE A 568 -27.32 -16.62 14.29
C ILE A 568 -27.37 -16.52 15.82
N ILE A 569 -26.86 -15.42 16.38
CA ILE A 569 -26.90 -15.12 17.82
C ILE A 569 -27.26 -13.65 17.99
N ASP A 570 -28.28 -13.36 18.80
CA ASP A 570 -28.65 -12.01 19.24
C ASP A 570 -28.95 -12.07 20.74
N GLU A 571 -27.90 -11.87 21.55
CA GLU A 571 -27.94 -11.98 23.00
C GLU A 571 -27.44 -10.67 23.64
N PRO A 572 -27.73 -10.41 24.93
CA PRO A 572 -27.27 -9.19 25.59
C PRO A 572 -25.77 -8.95 25.49
N LEU A 573 -24.94 -10.00 25.55
CA LEU A 573 -23.49 -9.92 25.50
C LEU A 573 -22.93 -9.82 24.07
N MET A 574 -23.60 -10.41 23.08
CA MET A 574 -23.05 -10.53 21.74
C MET A 574 -24.10 -10.68 20.64
N LYS A 575 -23.73 -10.26 19.44
CA LYS A 575 -24.49 -10.42 18.20
C LYS A 575 -23.60 -10.97 17.10
N PHE A 576 -23.92 -12.16 16.58
CA PHE A 576 -23.10 -12.85 15.57
C PHE A 576 -23.89 -13.00 14.27
N TRP A 577 -23.25 -12.61 13.19
CA TRP A 577 -23.69 -12.79 11.81
C TRP A 577 -22.89 -13.91 11.16
N TYR A 578 -23.55 -14.71 10.32
CA TYR A 578 -22.95 -15.83 9.63
C TYR A 578 -23.39 -15.88 8.16
N LYS A 579 -22.44 -16.17 7.28
CA LYS A 579 -22.67 -16.46 5.86
C LYS A 579 -21.70 -17.55 5.41
N LEU A 580 -22.22 -18.57 4.72
CA LEU A 580 -21.40 -19.58 4.05
C LEU A 580 -20.93 -19.01 2.70
N ASP A 581 -19.65 -19.19 2.38
CA ASP A 581 -19.16 -18.90 1.03
C ASP A 581 -19.62 -19.98 0.04
N GLU A 582 -20.41 -19.56 -0.95
CA GLU A 582 -20.84 -20.38 -2.07
C GLU A 582 -20.28 -19.87 -3.42
N THR A 583 -19.54 -18.76 -3.40
CA THR A 583 -19.03 -18.03 -4.57
C THR A 583 -17.62 -18.48 -4.90
N PHE A 584 -16.67 -18.30 -3.96
CA PHE A 584 -15.24 -18.49 -4.18
C PHE A 584 -14.80 -19.93 -3.94
N LYS A 585 -15.44 -20.62 -2.97
CA LYS A 585 -15.24 -22.06 -2.65
C LYS A 585 -13.77 -22.39 -2.34
N VAL A 586 -13.11 -21.49 -1.63
CA VAL A 586 -11.72 -21.64 -1.14
C VAL A 586 -11.72 -22.15 0.31
N PRO A 587 -10.66 -22.84 0.78
CA PRO A 587 -10.58 -23.34 2.16
C PRO A 587 -10.21 -22.23 3.16
N ARG A 588 -10.86 -21.07 3.05
CA ARG A 588 -10.58 -19.87 3.83
C ARG A 588 -11.84 -19.33 4.47
N ALA A 589 -11.68 -18.63 5.58
CA ALA A 589 -12.77 -17.93 6.25
C ALA A 589 -12.29 -16.66 6.94
N ASN A 590 -13.18 -15.68 6.99
CA ASN A 590 -12.97 -14.39 7.61
C ASN A 590 -13.84 -14.27 8.87
N THR A 591 -13.22 -14.09 10.03
CA THR A 591 -13.92 -13.94 11.31
C THR A 591 -13.56 -12.63 11.98
N TYR A 592 -14.50 -11.69 11.97
CA TYR A 592 -14.31 -10.32 12.46
C TYR A 592 -15.11 -10.09 13.72
N PHE A 593 -14.52 -9.37 14.67
CA PHE A 593 -15.08 -9.13 15.99
C PHE A 593 -14.87 -7.67 16.39
N ARG A 594 -15.95 -6.93 16.65
CA ARG A 594 -15.92 -5.59 17.24
C ARG A 594 -16.37 -5.69 18.70
N ILE A 595 -15.45 -5.41 19.62
CA ILE A 595 -15.65 -5.54 21.06
C ILE A 595 -15.72 -4.13 21.68
N ASN A 596 -16.91 -3.72 22.08
CA ASN A 596 -17.12 -2.41 22.71
C ASN A 596 -16.68 -2.50 24.17
N LEU A 597 -15.79 -1.59 24.58
CA LEU A 597 -15.21 -1.57 25.91
C LEU A 597 -15.84 -0.46 26.77
N LYS A 598 -16.03 -0.74 28.06
CA LYS A 598 -16.67 0.22 28.97
C LYS A 598 -15.77 1.44 29.20
N GLY A 599 -16.17 2.58 28.65
CA GLY A 599 -15.54 3.87 28.96
C GLY A 599 -14.10 4.01 28.46
N ALA A 600 -13.68 3.17 27.50
CA ALA A 600 -12.34 3.15 26.91
C ALA A 600 -11.91 4.53 26.40
N TYR A 601 -12.80 5.26 25.72
CA TYR A 601 -12.48 6.58 25.12
C TYR A 601 -13.12 7.78 25.86
N GLY A 602 -13.53 7.59 27.12
CA GLY A 602 -14.29 8.59 27.88
C GLY A 602 -13.50 9.83 28.31
N SER A 603 -12.18 9.75 28.34
CA SER A 603 -11.25 10.84 28.63
C SER A 603 -9.90 10.56 27.94
N VAL A 604 -9.03 11.58 27.83
CA VAL A 604 -7.65 11.41 27.33
C VAL A 604 -6.91 10.32 28.09
N LYS A 605 -7.01 10.32 29.44
CA LYS A 605 -6.39 9.30 30.29
C LYS A 605 -6.90 7.88 29.97
N ASN A 606 -8.21 7.69 29.84
CA ASN A 606 -8.77 6.36 29.55
C ASN A 606 -8.38 5.89 28.14
N CYS A 607 -8.37 6.80 27.17
CA CYS A 607 -7.95 6.53 25.80
C CYS A 607 -6.50 6.02 25.78
N LEU A 608 -5.57 6.76 26.41
CA LEU A 608 -4.16 6.35 26.50
C LEU A 608 -3.96 5.04 27.27
N LEU A 609 -4.68 4.82 28.36
CA LEU A 609 -4.60 3.56 29.11
C LEU A 609 -5.17 2.38 28.31
N THR A 610 -6.15 2.62 27.45
CA THR A 610 -6.69 1.61 26.54
C THR A 610 -5.68 1.29 25.43
N GLU A 611 -5.14 2.31 24.77
CA GLU A 611 -4.10 2.17 23.74
C GLU A 611 -2.87 1.43 24.32
N LEU A 612 -2.35 1.84 25.48
CA LEU A 612 -1.27 1.12 26.18
C LEU A 612 -1.62 -0.34 26.46
N PHE A 613 -2.84 -0.61 26.95
CA PHE A 613 -3.28 -1.96 27.22
C PHE A 613 -3.27 -2.82 25.94
N ILE A 614 -3.79 -2.30 24.82
CA ILE A 614 -3.85 -3.04 23.56
C ILE A 614 -2.46 -3.25 22.98
N ASN A 615 -1.60 -2.23 22.96
CA ASN A 615 -0.24 -2.37 22.42
C ASN A 615 0.61 -3.36 23.22
N LEU A 616 0.43 -3.37 24.56
CA LEU A 616 1.05 -4.37 25.43
C LEU A 616 0.48 -5.78 25.21
N LEU A 617 -0.81 -5.89 24.87
CA LEU A 617 -1.41 -7.18 24.53
C LEU A 617 -0.92 -7.68 23.16
N LYS A 618 -0.79 -6.81 22.15
CA LYS A 618 -0.19 -7.13 20.85
C LYS A 618 1.21 -7.69 21.02
N ASP A 619 2.03 -7.00 21.80
CA ASP A 619 3.41 -7.41 22.08
C ASP A 619 3.50 -8.81 22.72
N GLU A 620 2.59 -9.15 23.63
CA GLU A 620 2.51 -10.50 24.23
C GLU A 620 1.98 -11.55 23.23
N LEU A 621 1.04 -11.17 22.37
CA LEU A 621 0.45 -12.07 21.36
C LEU A 621 1.37 -12.32 20.17
N ASN A 622 2.39 -11.49 19.96
CA ASN A 622 3.29 -11.53 18.81
C ASN A 622 3.86 -12.92 18.55
N GLU A 623 4.36 -13.61 19.58
CA GLU A 623 4.98 -14.94 19.41
C GLU A 623 3.98 -15.99 18.88
N ILE A 624 2.71 -15.93 19.30
CA ILE A 624 1.70 -16.91 18.89
C ILE A 624 1.08 -16.56 17.53
N ILE A 625 0.93 -15.26 17.25
CA ILE A 625 0.44 -14.78 15.96
C ILE A 625 1.47 -15.07 14.87
N TYR A 626 2.76 -14.81 15.12
CA TYR A 626 3.84 -15.12 14.18
C TYR A 626 3.89 -16.61 13.81
N GLN A 627 3.68 -17.52 14.77
CA GLN A 627 3.60 -18.95 14.45
C GLN A 627 2.43 -19.27 13.52
N ALA A 628 1.35 -18.51 13.54
CA ALA A 628 0.18 -18.75 12.72
C ALA A 628 0.31 -18.17 11.31
N THR A 629 1.44 -18.38 10.62
CA THR A 629 1.80 -17.79 9.31
C THR A 629 0.79 -17.93 8.17
N LYS A 630 -0.21 -18.82 8.29
CA LYS A 630 -1.30 -19.03 7.31
C LYS A 630 -2.66 -18.54 7.79
N LEU A 631 -2.62 -17.76 8.87
CA LEU A 631 -3.72 -16.99 9.41
C LEU A 631 -3.24 -15.55 9.56
N GLU A 632 -4.11 -14.63 9.17
CA GLU A 632 -3.90 -13.22 9.40
C GLU A 632 -4.67 -12.81 10.65
N THR A 633 -4.07 -11.93 11.44
CA THR A 633 -4.68 -11.37 12.63
C THR A 633 -4.48 -9.87 12.64
N SER A 634 -5.57 -9.12 12.71
CA SER A 634 -5.53 -7.68 12.97
C SER A 634 -6.18 -7.42 14.33
N LEU A 635 -5.50 -6.61 15.15
CA LEU A 635 -6.00 -6.11 16.42
C LEU A 635 -5.87 -4.59 16.37
N SER A 636 -6.94 -3.83 16.50
CA SER A 636 -6.87 -2.37 16.35
C SER A 636 -7.94 -1.67 17.17
N MET A 637 -7.70 -0.39 17.46
CA MET A 637 -8.60 0.44 18.26
C MET A 637 -9.38 1.39 17.36
N TYR A 638 -10.70 1.43 17.55
CA TYR A 638 -11.60 2.35 16.85
C TYR A 638 -12.49 3.05 17.87
N GLY A 639 -12.06 4.23 18.30
CA GLY A 639 -12.71 4.96 19.40
C GLY A 639 -12.71 4.14 20.69
N ASP A 640 -13.88 3.77 21.20
CA ASP A 640 -14.03 2.93 22.41
C ASP A 640 -14.20 1.43 22.11
N LYS A 641 -13.88 1.00 20.90
CA LYS A 641 -14.04 -0.39 20.43
C LYS A 641 -12.69 -0.99 20.08
N LEU A 642 -12.51 -2.23 20.48
CA LEU A 642 -11.42 -3.10 20.01
C LEU A 642 -11.92 -3.90 18.83
N GLU A 643 -11.25 -3.82 17.69
CA GLU A 643 -11.48 -4.73 16.57
C GLU A 643 -10.44 -5.85 16.61
N LEU A 644 -10.91 -7.10 16.53
CA LEU A 644 -10.11 -8.28 16.32
C LEU A 644 -10.59 -8.96 15.05
N LYS A 645 -9.73 -9.11 14.05
CA LYS A 645 -9.96 -9.90 12.85
C LYS A 645 -9.04 -11.11 12.91
N VAL A 646 -9.58 -12.30 12.67
CA VAL A 646 -8.80 -13.54 12.49
C VAL A 646 -9.31 -14.22 11.24
N PHE A 647 -8.45 -14.38 10.24
CA PHE A 647 -8.86 -14.89 8.93
C PHE A 647 -7.75 -15.66 8.22
N GLY A 648 -8.05 -16.32 7.11
CA GLY A 648 -7.14 -17.22 6.39
C GLY A 648 -7.66 -18.66 6.36
N PHE A 649 -6.78 -19.66 6.37
CA PHE A 649 -7.19 -21.08 6.26
C PHE A 649 -8.06 -21.53 7.44
N ASN A 650 -9.29 -21.98 7.14
CA ASN A 650 -10.35 -22.08 8.14
C ASN A 650 -10.09 -23.11 9.26
N GLU A 651 -9.26 -24.15 9.03
CA GLU A 651 -8.99 -25.23 9.99
C GLU A 651 -8.44 -24.69 11.33
N LYS A 652 -7.51 -23.72 11.27
CA LYS A 652 -6.74 -23.30 12.44
C LYS A 652 -7.31 -22.06 13.15
N ILE A 653 -8.31 -21.39 12.58
CA ILE A 653 -8.94 -20.18 13.15
C ILE A 653 -9.42 -20.41 14.59
N PRO A 654 -10.22 -21.47 14.91
CA PRO A 654 -10.71 -21.66 16.28
C PRO A 654 -9.59 -21.91 17.30
N ALA A 655 -8.51 -22.57 16.88
CA ALA A 655 -7.36 -22.87 17.73
C ALA A 655 -6.56 -21.60 18.06
N LEU A 656 -6.30 -20.75 17.07
CA LEU A 656 -5.61 -19.47 17.26
C LEU A 656 -6.46 -18.54 18.13
N LEU A 657 -7.74 -18.35 17.79
CA LEU A 657 -8.67 -17.50 18.54
C LEU A 657 -8.78 -17.94 20.02
N SER A 658 -8.85 -19.24 20.28
CA SER A 658 -8.86 -19.77 21.65
C SER A 658 -7.61 -19.39 22.44
N LYS A 659 -6.43 -19.43 21.81
CA LYS A 659 -5.16 -19.01 22.45
C LYS A 659 -5.12 -17.50 22.68
N ILE A 660 -5.52 -16.70 21.69
CA ILE A 660 -5.59 -15.22 21.80
C ILE A 660 -6.47 -14.83 22.99
N LEU A 661 -7.70 -15.34 23.05
CA LEU A 661 -8.63 -14.98 24.13
C LEU A 661 -8.18 -15.49 25.50
N ALA A 662 -7.52 -16.66 25.56
CA ALA A 662 -6.96 -17.17 26.81
C ALA A 662 -5.85 -16.25 27.35
N ILE A 663 -4.93 -15.80 26.48
CA ILE A 663 -3.87 -14.85 26.84
C ILE A 663 -4.50 -13.51 27.26
N ALA A 664 -5.38 -12.96 26.42
CA ALA A 664 -6.04 -11.67 26.68
C ALA A 664 -6.79 -11.65 28.02
N LYS A 665 -7.48 -12.75 28.38
CA LYS A 665 -8.21 -12.89 29.64
C LYS A 665 -7.33 -12.70 30.88
N SER A 666 -6.15 -13.33 30.89
CA SER A 666 -5.23 -13.31 32.05
C SER A 666 -4.15 -12.23 31.97
N PHE A 667 -4.06 -11.53 30.84
CA PHE A 667 -2.96 -10.60 30.59
C PHE A 667 -2.89 -9.48 31.62
N MET A 668 -1.68 -9.27 32.14
CA MET A 668 -1.27 -8.16 32.99
C MET A 668 0.16 -7.75 32.59
N PRO A 669 0.42 -6.45 32.38
CA PRO A 669 1.70 -6.00 31.86
C PRO A 669 2.82 -6.06 32.90
N SER A 670 4.03 -6.39 32.45
CA SER A 670 5.25 -6.28 33.25
C SER A 670 5.79 -4.86 33.22
N LEU A 671 6.60 -4.48 34.23
CA LEU A 671 7.20 -3.15 34.29
C LEU A 671 8.14 -2.86 33.11
N ASP A 672 8.91 -3.85 32.70
CA ASP A 672 9.91 -3.67 31.64
C ASP A 672 9.23 -3.50 30.29
N ARG A 673 8.22 -4.33 29.97
CA ARG A 673 7.44 -4.16 28.73
C ARG A 673 6.62 -2.88 28.75
N PHE A 674 6.03 -2.49 29.89
CA PHE A 674 5.33 -1.21 30.01
C PHE A 674 6.21 -0.01 29.63
N LYS A 675 7.47 0.02 30.07
CA LYS A 675 8.40 1.11 29.72
C LYS A 675 8.65 1.17 28.22
N VAL A 676 8.95 0.03 27.60
CA VAL A 676 9.23 -0.08 26.16
C VAL A 676 8.02 0.35 25.33
N ILE A 677 6.83 -0.17 25.63
CA ILE A 677 5.63 0.17 24.85
C ILE A 677 5.20 1.62 25.10
N LYS A 678 5.35 2.14 26.33
CA LYS A 678 5.11 3.55 26.60
C LYS A 678 6.07 4.45 25.82
N GLU A 679 7.35 4.12 25.80
CA GLU A 679 8.37 4.84 25.01
C GLU A 679 8.03 4.83 23.52
N ASN A 680 7.64 3.67 22.96
CA ASN A 680 7.19 3.57 21.57
C ASN A 680 5.97 4.45 21.30
N MET A 681 4.98 4.43 22.19
CA MET A 681 3.79 5.26 22.08
C MET A 681 4.11 6.77 22.17
N GLU A 682 5.07 7.16 23.03
CA GLU A 682 5.55 8.54 23.09
C GLU A 682 6.20 8.97 21.76
N ARG A 683 7.00 8.09 21.13
CA ARG A 683 7.60 8.34 19.81
C ARG A 683 6.54 8.42 18.71
N GLY A 684 5.59 7.48 18.68
CA GLY A 684 4.45 7.49 17.76
C GLY A 684 3.68 8.81 17.82
N LEU A 685 3.29 9.28 19.02
CA LEU A 685 2.61 10.56 19.20
C LEU A 685 3.46 11.78 18.75
N ARG A 686 4.79 11.72 18.91
CA ARG A 686 5.69 12.76 18.38
C ARG A 686 5.77 12.73 16.86
N ASN A 687 5.64 11.56 16.24
CA ASN A 687 5.68 11.36 14.79
C ASN A 687 4.33 11.58 14.09
N THR A 688 3.21 11.51 14.82
CA THR A 688 1.88 11.83 14.29
C THR A 688 1.89 13.21 13.62
N ASN A 689 1.23 13.33 12.46
CA ASN A 689 1.10 14.56 11.68
C ASN A 689 2.42 15.13 11.11
N MET A 690 3.46 14.30 10.92
CA MET A 690 4.67 14.72 10.21
C MET A 690 4.44 14.93 8.71
N LYS A 691 3.64 14.05 8.06
CA LYS A 691 3.20 14.21 6.66
C LYS A 691 2.07 15.26 6.59
N PRO A 692 2.16 16.31 5.74
CA PRO A 692 1.14 17.37 5.65
C PRO A 692 -0.27 16.91 5.29
N LEU A 693 -0.41 15.91 4.41
CA LEU A 693 -1.70 15.34 4.02
C LEU A 693 -2.43 14.71 5.21
N ASN A 694 -1.77 13.78 5.91
CA ASN A 694 -2.32 13.14 7.11
C ASN A 694 -2.70 14.18 8.17
N HIS A 695 -1.86 15.22 8.33
CA HIS A 695 -2.16 16.31 9.25
C HIS A 695 -3.44 17.08 8.87
N SER A 696 -3.70 17.29 7.59
CA SER A 696 -4.94 17.97 7.14
C SER A 696 -6.19 17.16 7.50
N THR A 697 -6.19 15.86 7.20
CA THR A 697 -7.24 14.90 7.55
C THR A 697 -7.46 14.84 9.06
N TYR A 698 -6.38 14.73 9.83
CA TYR A 698 -6.41 14.73 11.30
C TYR A 698 -7.12 15.98 11.85
N LEU A 699 -6.78 17.17 11.34
CA LEU A 699 -7.38 18.43 11.76
C LEU A 699 -8.87 18.52 11.39
N ARG A 700 -9.26 18.01 10.22
CA ARG A 700 -10.68 17.90 9.81
C ARG A 700 -11.44 17.03 10.79
N LEU A 701 -10.95 15.82 11.06
CA LEU A 701 -11.60 14.88 11.98
C LEU A 701 -11.63 15.41 13.42
N GLN A 702 -10.58 16.11 13.87
CA GLN A 702 -10.55 16.74 15.20
C GLN A 702 -11.70 17.75 15.42
N LEU A 703 -12.12 18.45 14.35
CA LEU A 703 -13.22 19.41 14.38
C LEU A 703 -14.60 18.77 14.19
N LEU A 704 -14.68 17.69 13.41
CA LEU A 704 -15.92 16.95 13.14
C LEU A 704 -16.31 16.03 14.29
N CYS A 705 -15.39 15.20 14.76
CA CYS A 705 -15.68 14.16 15.73
C CYS A 705 -15.65 14.72 17.16
N LYS A 706 -16.72 14.44 17.92
CA LYS A 706 -16.83 14.91 19.31
C LYS A 706 -15.67 14.45 20.20
N ARG A 707 -15.21 13.21 20.00
CA ARG A 707 -14.20 12.52 20.82
C ARG A 707 -12.97 12.16 20.00
N ILE A 708 -12.22 13.18 19.58
CA ILE A 708 -10.84 13.06 19.10
C ILE A 708 -10.00 14.02 19.93
N TYR A 709 -8.95 13.48 20.53
CA TYR A 709 -8.04 14.19 21.44
C TYR A 709 -6.78 14.60 20.69
N ASP A 710 -6.23 15.76 21.07
CA ASP A 710 -5.04 16.30 20.46
C ASP A 710 -3.80 15.44 20.78
N SER A 711 -2.90 15.22 19.82
CA SER A 711 -1.72 14.38 20.02
C SER A 711 -0.74 14.99 21.03
N ASP A 712 -0.64 16.31 21.14
CA ASP A 712 0.20 16.96 22.15
C ASP A 712 -0.44 16.86 23.55
N GLU A 713 -1.78 16.92 23.64
CA GLU A 713 -2.52 16.66 24.88
C GLU A 713 -2.33 15.20 25.33
N LYS A 714 -2.46 14.24 24.40
CA LYS A 714 -2.19 12.82 24.63
C LYS A 714 -0.77 12.62 25.15
N LEU A 715 0.24 13.20 24.50
CA LEU A 715 1.64 13.08 24.89
C LEU A 715 1.88 13.65 26.30
N SER A 716 1.30 14.82 26.61
CA SER A 716 1.44 15.42 27.94
C SER A 716 0.86 14.52 29.04
N VAL A 717 -0.30 13.89 28.82
CA VAL A 717 -0.92 13.00 29.80
C VAL A 717 -0.18 11.67 29.89
N LEU A 718 0.29 11.12 28.77
CA LEU A 718 1.03 9.85 28.69
C LEU A 718 2.27 9.88 29.59
N ASN A 719 3.02 10.98 29.58
CA ASN A 719 4.22 11.16 30.40
C ASN A 719 3.95 10.89 31.90
N ASP A 720 2.78 11.30 32.41
CA ASP A 720 2.41 11.14 33.82
C ASP A 720 1.80 9.77 34.17
N LEU A 721 1.49 8.92 33.17
CA LEU A 721 0.90 7.60 33.41
C LEU A 721 1.91 6.61 33.98
N SER A 722 1.46 5.85 34.99
CA SER A 722 2.22 4.79 35.64
C SER A 722 1.65 3.40 35.35
N LEU A 723 2.47 2.36 35.54
CA LEU A 723 2.01 0.97 35.51
C LEU A 723 0.86 0.70 36.50
N THR A 724 0.83 1.41 37.63
CA THR A 724 -0.22 1.27 38.65
C THR A 724 -1.57 1.77 38.14
N ASP A 725 -1.60 2.86 37.38
CA ASP A 725 -2.80 3.36 36.71
C ASP A 725 -3.34 2.31 35.74
N LEU A 726 -2.47 1.74 34.90
CA LEU A 726 -2.83 0.72 33.92
C LEU A 726 -3.35 -0.56 34.60
N ASN A 727 -2.67 -1.05 35.63
CA ASN A 727 -3.09 -2.25 36.37
C ASN A 727 -4.45 -2.08 37.06
N SER A 728 -4.78 -0.86 37.48
CA SER A 728 -6.09 -0.56 38.06
C SER A 728 -7.18 -0.42 36.98
N PHE A 729 -6.81 0.06 35.79
CA PHE A 729 -7.72 0.31 34.68
C PHE A 729 -8.10 -0.94 33.89
N ILE A 730 -7.17 -1.89 33.66
CA ILE A 730 -7.42 -3.11 32.88
C ILE A 730 -8.67 -3.89 33.38
N PRO A 731 -8.86 -4.14 34.68
CA PRO A 731 -10.07 -4.79 35.18
C PRO A 731 -11.34 -3.96 34.97
N GLU A 732 -11.26 -2.62 35.02
CA GLU A 732 -12.39 -1.72 34.84
C GLU A 732 -12.88 -1.70 33.39
N VAL A 733 -11.97 -1.51 32.43
CA VAL A 733 -12.31 -1.41 31.00
C VAL A 733 -12.87 -2.73 30.44
N ARG A 734 -12.42 -3.87 30.99
CA ARG A 734 -12.91 -5.21 30.66
C ARG A 734 -14.16 -5.62 31.43
N SER A 735 -14.62 -4.83 32.40
CA SER A 735 -15.72 -5.24 33.30
C SER A 735 -17.07 -5.39 32.60
N GLN A 736 -17.29 -4.64 31.52
CA GLN A 736 -18.48 -4.75 30.68
C GLN A 736 -18.10 -4.64 29.21
N ILE A 737 -18.64 -5.56 28.41
CA ILE A 737 -18.38 -5.58 26.96
C ILE A 737 -19.66 -5.85 26.17
N PHE A 738 -19.61 -5.53 24.89
CA PHE A 738 -20.56 -6.03 23.91
C PHE A 738 -19.80 -6.42 22.64
N ILE A 739 -20.13 -7.56 22.05
CA ILE A 739 -19.40 -8.10 20.90
C ILE A 739 -20.34 -8.14 19.69
N GLU A 740 -19.90 -7.57 18.57
CA GLU A 740 -20.52 -7.78 17.27
C GLU A 740 -19.55 -8.54 16.40
N ALA A 741 -20.03 -9.56 15.68
CA ALA A 741 -19.16 -10.43 14.92
C ALA A 741 -19.75 -10.82 13.58
N LEU A 742 -18.87 -11.05 12.61
CA LEU A 742 -19.18 -11.66 11.32
C LEU A 742 -18.29 -12.89 11.13
N CYS A 743 -18.88 -14.04 10.83
CA CYS A 743 -18.20 -15.24 10.38
C CYS A 743 -18.63 -15.51 8.93
N HIS A 744 -17.72 -15.31 7.98
CA HIS A 744 -17.97 -15.47 6.56
C HIS A 744 -16.92 -16.39 5.93
N GLY A 745 -17.31 -17.28 5.01
CA GLY A 745 -16.36 -18.17 4.31
C GLY A 745 -16.67 -19.65 4.46
N ASN A 746 -15.62 -20.48 4.38
CA ASN A 746 -15.68 -21.93 4.44
C ASN A 746 -15.91 -22.48 5.88
N LEU A 747 -17.01 -22.07 6.50
CA LEU A 747 -17.44 -22.49 7.83
C LEU A 747 -18.89 -22.95 7.77
N SER A 748 -19.22 -24.06 8.42
CA SER A 748 -20.61 -24.43 8.70
C SER A 748 -21.23 -23.54 9.79
N GLU A 749 -22.56 -23.48 9.85
CA GLU A 749 -23.28 -22.72 10.90
C GLU A 749 -22.88 -23.21 12.31
N ASP A 750 -22.70 -24.53 12.49
CA ASP A 750 -22.24 -25.12 13.75
C ASP A 750 -20.80 -24.70 14.11
N GLU A 751 -19.90 -24.60 13.14
CA GLU A 751 -18.54 -24.09 13.35
C GLU A 751 -18.56 -22.61 13.76
N ALA A 752 -19.40 -21.78 13.14
CA ALA A 752 -19.59 -20.38 13.53
C ALA A 752 -20.18 -20.24 14.94
N VAL A 753 -21.14 -21.09 15.30
CA VAL A 753 -21.67 -21.17 16.68
C VAL A 753 -20.57 -21.59 17.66
N ASN A 754 -19.71 -22.54 17.29
CA ASN A 754 -18.57 -22.94 18.14
C ASN A 754 -17.59 -21.78 18.38
N ILE A 755 -17.33 -20.94 17.38
CA ILE A 755 -16.51 -19.73 17.54
C ILE A 755 -17.12 -18.80 18.59
N SER A 756 -18.44 -18.58 18.58
CA SER A 756 -19.11 -17.78 19.62
C SER A 756 -18.94 -18.38 21.03
N ASN A 757 -18.92 -19.71 21.14
CA ASN A 757 -18.75 -20.39 22.42
C ASN A 757 -17.34 -20.18 22.99
N ILE A 758 -16.32 -19.97 22.14
CA ILE A 758 -14.98 -19.60 22.60
C ILE A 758 -15.02 -18.28 23.37
N PHE A 759 -15.76 -17.27 22.88
CA PHE A 759 -15.98 -16.02 23.60
C PHE A 759 -16.79 -16.22 24.88
N LYS A 760 -17.89 -16.98 24.85
CA LYS A 760 -18.71 -17.25 26.06
C LYS A 760 -17.91 -17.93 27.18
N ASN A 761 -17.02 -18.85 26.81
CA ASN A 761 -16.18 -19.57 27.77
C ASN A 761 -14.99 -18.73 28.26
N SER A 762 -14.46 -17.87 27.40
CA SER A 762 -13.29 -17.05 27.74
C SER A 762 -13.68 -15.79 28.52
N LEU A 763 -14.77 -15.11 28.13
CA LEU A 763 -15.18 -13.80 28.66
C LEU A 763 -16.44 -13.93 29.54
N THR A 764 -16.24 -14.13 30.84
CA THR A 764 -17.31 -14.12 31.85
C THR A 764 -17.45 -12.73 32.46
N VAL A 765 -18.07 -11.81 31.71
CA VAL A 765 -18.23 -10.39 32.08
C VAL A 765 -19.67 -9.92 31.84
N GLU A 766 -20.04 -8.80 32.47
CA GLU A 766 -21.39 -8.25 32.34
C GLU A 766 -21.60 -7.60 30.95
N PRO A 767 -22.80 -7.69 30.35
CA PRO A 767 -23.08 -7.02 29.09
C PRO A 767 -23.04 -5.48 29.18
N LEU A 768 -22.48 -4.82 28.17
CA LEU A 768 -22.50 -3.37 28.06
C LEU A 768 -23.94 -2.88 27.75
N PRO A 769 -24.45 -1.85 28.46
CA PRO A 769 -25.78 -1.31 28.23
C PRO A 769 -25.98 -0.79 26.80
N VAL A 770 -27.18 -0.98 26.23
CA VAL A 770 -27.49 -0.61 24.82
C VAL A 770 -27.13 0.84 24.50
N LYS A 771 -27.42 1.79 25.41
CA LYS A 771 -27.14 3.22 25.23
C LYS A 771 -25.65 3.57 25.18
N SER A 772 -24.78 2.65 25.60
CA SER A 772 -23.33 2.81 25.63
C SER A 772 -22.64 2.04 24.50
N ARG A 773 -23.39 1.36 23.63
CA ARG A 773 -22.83 0.59 22.51
C ARG A 773 -22.51 1.47 21.29
N HIS A 774 -23.21 2.60 21.15
CA HIS A 774 -23.08 3.56 20.05
C HIS A 774 -23.12 4.98 20.64
N GLY A 775 -22.02 5.70 20.54
CA GLY A 775 -21.80 6.98 21.22
C GLY A 775 -21.13 8.04 20.35
N GLU A 776 -20.91 7.72 19.08
CA GLU A 776 -20.27 8.55 18.07
C GLU A 776 -21.17 9.73 17.71
N GLN A 777 -20.58 10.92 17.61
CA GLN A 777 -21.31 12.14 17.31
C GLN A 777 -20.45 13.08 16.46
N ILE A 778 -21.07 13.63 15.42
CA ILE A 778 -20.45 14.58 14.48
C ILE A 778 -20.98 15.99 14.76
N THR A 779 -20.10 16.98 14.76
CA THR A 779 -20.43 18.39 14.85
C THR A 779 -21.33 18.79 13.67
N CYS A 780 -22.44 19.45 13.95
CA CYS A 780 -23.33 20.04 12.95
C CYS A 780 -22.89 21.49 12.69
N PHE A 781 -22.27 21.74 11.54
CA PHE A 781 -21.85 23.08 11.17
C PHE A 781 -23.06 24.00 10.99
N PRO A 782 -22.95 25.28 11.41
CA PRO A 782 -23.99 26.27 11.17
C PRO A 782 -24.33 26.41 9.68
N LEU A 783 -25.55 26.85 9.38
CA LEU A 783 -25.95 27.18 8.01
C LEU A 783 -25.07 28.31 7.45
N SER A 784 -24.69 28.22 6.17
CA SER A 784 -23.77 29.12 5.49
C SER A 784 -22.39 29.25 6.14
N ALA A 785 -21.96 28.27 6.95
CA ALA A 785 -20.67 28.35 7.63
C ALA A 785 -19.51 28.38 6.64
N LYS A 786 -18.62 29.36 6.80
CA LYS A 786 -17.31 29.44 6.14
C LYS A 786 -16.24 29.37 7.23
N LEU A 787 -15.81 28.15 7.54
CA LEU A 787 -14.83 27.85 8.60
C LEU A 787 -13.45 27.68 8.00
N VAL A 788 -12.42 28.11 8.73
CA VAL A 788 -11.03 27.90 8.34
C VAL A 788 -10.21 27.44 9.54
N ARG A 789 -9.34 26.45 9.33
CA ARG A 789 -8.35 25.99 10.29
C ARG A 789 -6.96 26.12 9.68
N ASP A 790 -6.10 26.92 10.32
CA ASP A 790 -4.73 27.17 9.88
C ASP A 790 -3.72 26.57 10.85
N VAL A 791 -2.79 25.76 10.33
CA VAL A 791 -1.70 25.15 11.12
C VAL A 791 -0.43 25.09 10.27
N ASN A 792 0.76 25.31 10.86
CA ASN A 792 2.02 25.06 10.14
C ASN A 792 2.34 23.57 10.12
N VAL A 793 3.10 23.12 9.13
CA VAL A 793 3.71 21.79 9.16
C VAL A 793 4.48 21.55 10.45
N LYS A 794 4.42 20.31 10.95
CA LYS A 794 5.10 19.90 12.18
C LYS A 794 6.60 19.73 11.95
N ASN A 795 6.98 19.13 10.81
CA ASN A 795 8.36 19.07 10.34
C ASN A 795 8.80 20.46 9.84
N LYS A 796 9.85 21.02 10.45
CA LYS A 796 10.34 22.37 10.11
C LYS A 796 11.07 22.44 8.77
N SER A 797 11.45 21.30 8.21
CA SER A 797 12.09 21.18 6.90
C SER A 797 11.09 20.85 5.79
N GLU A 798 9.82 20.64 6.13
CA GLU A 798 8.77 20.29 5.17
C GLU A 798 8.31 21.52 4.39
N THR A 799 8.50 21.51 3.08
CA THR A 799 8.15 22.62 2.19
C THR A 799 6.73 22.51 1.66
N ASN A 800 6.15 21.30 1.65
CA ASN A 800 4.82 21.05 1.14
C ASN A 800 3.74 21.73 2.00
N SER A 801 2.85 22.43 1.31
CA SER A 801 1.62 23.01 1.83
C SER A 801 0.43 22.19 1.36
N VAL A 802 -0.61 22.08 2.19
CA VAL A 802 -1.85 21.35 1.85
C VAL A 802 -3.08 22.22 2.10
N VAL A 803 -4.05 22.14 1.19
CA VAL A 803 -5.42 22.60 1.40
C VAL A 803 -6.36 21.42 1.29
N GLU A 804 -7.13 21.16 2.34
CA GLU A 804 -8.30 20.27 2.29
C GLU A 804 -9.57 21.13 2.49
N LEU A 805 -10.42 21.20 1.47
CA LEU A 805 -11.69 21.92 1.50
C LEU A 805 -12.86 20.94 1.63
N TYR A 806 -13.39 20.84 2.84
CA TYR A 806 -14.50 19.95 3.20
C TYR A 806 -15.85 20.65 3.19
N TYR A 807 -16.82 20.09 2.47
CA TYR A 807 -18.24 20.47 2.49
C TYR A 807 -19.05 19.47 3.31
N GLN A 808 -19.77 19.93 4.34
CA GLN A 808 -20.67 19.08 5.13
C GLN A 808 -22.06 19.02 4.50
N ILE A 809 -22.49 17.83 4.06
CA ILE A 809 -23.71 17.61 3.28
C ILE A 809 -24.91 17.37 4.19
N GLU A 810 -25.24 16.14 4.58
CA GLU A 810 -26.30 15.79 5.54
C GLU A 810 -26.06 14.38 6.12
N PRO A 811 -26.68 14.03 7.26
CA PRO A 811 -26.71 12.66 7.75
C PRO A 811 -27.46 11.72 6.79
N GLU A 812 -27.06 10.45 6.78
CA GLU A 812 -27.78 9.40 6.06
C GLU A 812 -29.24 9.28 6.53
N GLU A 813 -30.13 9.00 5.59
CA GLU A 813 -31.50 8.63 5.89
C GLU A 813 -31.60 7.10 5.98
N ALA A 814 -32.23 6.58 7.04
CA ALA A 814 -32.19 5.16 7.42
C ALA A 814 -32.68 4.13 6.37
N LYS A 815 -33.18 4.57 5.21
CA LYS A 815 -33.72 3.73 4.12
C LYS A 815 -33.55 4.32 2.72
N SER A 816 -32.75 5.36 2.53
CA SER A 816 -32.54 5.97 1.21
C SER A 816 -31.06 6.01 0.87
N THR A 817 -30.72 5.47 -0.29
CA THR A 817 -29.39 5.53 -0.91
C THR A 817 -29.28 6.68 -1.91
N ARG A 818 -30.37 7.43 -2.16
CA ARG A 818 -30.40 8.48 -3.19
C ARG A 818 -29.36 9.58 -2.98
N MET A 819 -29.12 10.00 -1.74
CA MET A 819 -28.12 11.04 -1.45
C MET A 819 -26.71 10.57 -1.80
N LYS A 820 -26.39 9.32 -1.47
CA LYS A 820 -25.12 8.67 -1.78
C LYS A 820 -24.94 8.50 -3.30
N ALA A 821 -25.97 7.99 -3.99
CA ALA A 821 -25.99 7.89 -5.45
C ALA A 821 -25.71 9.24 -6.15
N VAL A 822 -26.36 10.34 -5.73
CA VAL A 822 -26.11 11.66 -6.33
C VAL A 822 -24.71 12.19 -6.01
N LEU A 823 -24.21 11.94 -4.80
CA LEU A 823 -22.88 12.36 -4.35
C LEU A 823 -21.78 11.65 -5.14
N ASP A 824 -21.92 10.34 -5.33
CA ASP A 824 -20.94 9.52 -6.05
C ASP A 824 -20.96 9.85 -7.54
N LEU A 825 -22.14 9.95 -8.16
CA LEU A 825 -22.26 10.38 -9.55
C LEU A 825 -21.68 11.79 -9.77
N PHE A 826 -21.86 12.70 -8.81
CA PHE A 826 -21.22 14.01 -8.89
C PHE A 826 -19.69 13.88 -8.84
N SER A 827 -19.15 13.02 -7.98
CA SER A 827 -17.69 12.76 -7.90
C SER A 827 -17.13 12.30 -9.23
N GLU A 828 -17.75 11.26 -9.83
CA GLU A 828 -17.33 10.71 -11.14
C GLU A 828 -17.27 11.77 -12.24
N ILE A 829 -18.21 12.73 -12.24
CA ILE A 829 -18.28 13.76 -13.28
C ILE A 829 -17.19 14.84 -13.11
N ILE A 830 -16.70 15.09 -11.90
CA ILE A 830 -15.84 16.26 -11.63
C ILE A 830 -14.39 15.92 -11.29
N GLU A 831 -14.09 14.64 -11.09
CA GLU A 831 -12.78 14.19 -10.64
C GLU A 831 -11.68 14.46 -11.65
N GLU A 832 -11.84 13.98 -12.88
CA GLU A 832 -10.87 14.31 -13.90
C GLU A 832 -10.83 15.81 -14.21
N PRO A 833 -11.97 16.52 -14.38
CA PRO A 833 -11.87 17.93 -14.75
C PRO A 833 -11.10 18.74 -13.71
N LEU A 834 -11.17 18.34 -12.44
CA LEU A 834 -10.37 18.90 -11.36
C LEU A 834 -8.89 18.56 -11.55
N PHE A 835 -8.57 17.29 -11.78
CA PHE A 835 -7.22 16.79 -11.96
C PHE A 835 -6.52 17.50 -13.11
N ASN A 836 -7.08 17.46 -14.32
CA ASN A 836 -6.50 18.12 -15.49
C ASN A 836 -6.36 19.64 -15.31
N GLN A 837 -7.36 20.30 -14.72
CA GLN A 837 -7.26 21.74 -14.48
C GLN A 837 -6.17 22.10 -13.46
N LEU A 838 -6.12 21.42 -12.31
CA LEU A 838 -5.24 21.81 -11.19
C LEU A 838 -3.85 21.15 -11.22
N ARG A 839 -3.73 19.92 -11.75
CA ARG A 839 -2.47 19.19 -11.92
C ARG A 839 -1.89 19.42 -13.32
N THR A 840 -2.51 18.95 -14.38
CA THR A 840 -1.91 18.96 -15.74
C THR A 840 -1.71 20.38 -16.29
N LYS A 841 -2.74 21.23 -16.25
CA LYS A 841 -2.70 22.58 -16.83
C LYS A 841 -2.01 23.60 -15.91
N GLU A 842 -2.36 23.60 -14.62
CA GLU A 842 -1.86 24.59 -13.67
C GLU A 842 -0.60 24.18 -12.92
N GLN A 843 -0.28 22.88 -12.89
CA GLN A 843 0.93 22.33 -12.28
C GLN A 843 1.07 22.78 -10.81
N LEU A 844 -0.04 22.70 -10.05
CA LEU A 844 -0.07 23.11 -8.65
C LEU A 844 0.70 22.15 -7.75
N GLY A 845 0.73 20.87 -8.10
CA GLY A 845 1.51 19.82 -7.45
C GLY A 845 1.04 18.45 -7.87
N TYR A 846 1.76 17.41 -7.42
CA TYR A 846 1.46 16.01 -7.76
C TYR A 846 0.13 15.52 -7.16
N VAL A 847 -0.18 15.89 -5.91
CA VAL A 847 -1.42 15.43 -5.24
C VAL A 847 -2.54 16.45 -5.47
N VAL A 848 -3.51 16.06 -6.30
CA VAL A 848 -4.78 16.75 -6.56
C VAL A 848 -5.88 15.70 -6.56
N GLU A 849 -6.81 15.78 -5.60
CA GLU A 849 -7.90 14.82 -5.48
C GLU A 849 -9.21 15.48 -5.04
N CYS A 850 -10.33 14.83 -5.34
CA CYS A 850 -11.60 15.12 -4.69
C CYS A 850 -12.42 13.86 -4.47
N GLY A 851 -13.42 13.94 -3.60
CA GLY A 851 -14.35 12.83 -3.46
C GLY A 851 -15.25 12.89 -2.25
N PRO A 852 -16.21 11.94 -2.17
CA PRO A 852 -17.08 11.79 -1.03
C PRO A 852 -16.30 11.47 0.24
N ARG A 853 -16.87 11.84 1.38
CA ARG A 853 -16.43 11.42 2.71
C ARG A 853 -17.66 10.97 3.51
N LEU A 854 -17.58 9.82 4.17
CA LEU A 854 -18.62 9.37 5.10
C LEU A 854 -18.00 9.26 6.50
N THR A 855 -18.44 10.11 7.43
CA THR A 855 -17.92 10.06 8.81
C THR A 855 -19.07 9.85 9.78
N TYR A 856 -19.11 8.68 10.44
CA TYR A 856 -20.20 8.25 11.32
C TYR A 856 -21.59 8.56 10.75
N ARG A 857 -21.82 8.13 9.50
CA ARG A 857 -23.08 8.29 8.76
C ARG A 857 -23.49 9.74 8.44
N VAL A 858 -22.53 10.66 8.40
CA VAL A 858 -22.72 12.02 7.87
C VAL A 858 -21.94 12.16 6.58
N HIS A 859 -22.63 12.50 5.49
CA HIS A 859 -22.02 12.74 4.18
C HIS A 859 -21.25 14.06 4.16
N GLY A 860 -20.12 14.03 3.47
CA GLY A 860 -19.29 15.17 3.13
C GLY A 860 -18.66 15.01 1.75
N PHE A 861 -18.00 16.07 1.28
CA PHE A 861 -17.23 16.05 0.04
C PHE A 861 -15.96 16.89 0.23
N CYS A 862 -14.81 16.39 -0.19
CA CYS A 862 -13.51 17.05 -0.06
C CYS A 862 -12.90 17.39 -1.41
N PHE A 863 -12.16 18.49 -1.45
CA PHE A 863 -11.11 18.76 -2.44
C PHE A 863 -9.78 18.88 -1.72
N CYS A 864 -8.73 18.23 -2.20
CA CYS A 864 -7.40 18.27 -1.59
C CYS A 864 -6.33 18.61 -2.63
N VAL A 865 -5.41 19.53 -2.30
CA VAL A 865 -4.24 19.85 -3.13
C VAL A 865 -3.01 20.01 -2.25
N GLN A 866 -1.91 19.34 -2.62
CA GLN A 866 -0.58 19.52 -2.03
C GLN A 866 0.35 20.26 -3.00
N SER A 867 1.17 21.18 -2.48
CA SER A 867 2.17 21.91 -3.27
C SER A 867 3.41 22.26 -2.46
N SER A 868 4.60 22.01 -3.01
CA SER A 868 5.88 22.51 -2.46
C SER A 868 6.16 23.98 -2.84
N LYS A 869 5.40 24.52 -3.81
CA LYS A 869 5.66 25.85 -4.41
C LYS A 869 4.67 26.92 -3.98
N TYR A 870 3.41 26.54 -3.81
CA TYR A 870 2.31 27.48 -3.55
C TYR A 870 1.76 27.32 -2.14
N GLY A 871 1.51 28.45 -1.48
CA GLY A 871 0.89 28.46 -0.16
C GLY A 871 -0.62 28.16 -0.19
N PRO A 872 -1.22 27.75 0.94
CA PRO A 872 -2.63 27.34 1.02
C PRO A 872 -3.66 28.38 0.56
N VAL A 873 -3.37 29.67 0.66
CA VAL A 873 -4.30 30.72 0.19
C VAL A 873 -4.41 30.72 -1.34
N HIS A 874 -3.30 30.51 -2.05
CA HIS A 874 -3.29 30.43 -3.50
C HIS A 874 -4.06 29.18 -3.97
N LEU A 875 -3.72 28.02 -3.39
CA LEU A 875 -4.35 26.73 -3.70
C LEU A 875 -5.87 26.79 -3.48
N LEU A 876 -6.32 27.29 -2.32
CA LEU A 876 -7.74 27.47 -2.04
C LEU A 876 -8.43 28.38 -3.07
N GLY A 877 -7.74 29.44 -3.52
CA GLY A 877 -8.24 30.33 -4.56
C GLY A 877 -8.43 29.63 -5.91
N ARG A 878 -7.55 28.68 -6.26
CA ARG A 878 -7.67 27.87 -7.48
C ARG A 878 -8.82 26.87 -7.37
N ILE A 879 -8.95 26.17 -6.23
CA ILE A 879 -10.10 25.30 -5.93
C ILE A 879 -11.42 26.08 -5.99
N ASP A 880 -11.48 27.26 -5.36
CA ASP A 880 -12.69 28.13 -5.38
C ASP A 880 -13.04 28.61 -6.80
N ASN A 881 -12.06 28.73 -7.71
CA ASN A 881 -12.33 29.07 -9.12
C ASN A 881 -12.87 27.86 -9.88
N PHE A 882 -12.24 26.69 -9.73
CA PHE A 882 -12.75 25.45 -10.31
C PHE A 882 -14.21 25.20 -9.88
N ILE A 883 -14.52 25.30 -8.58
CA ILE A 883 -15.88 25.11 -8.07
C ILE A 883 -16.89 26.08 -8.71
N LYS A 884 -16.50 27.34 -9.02
CA LYS A 884 -17.41 28.29 -9.70
C LYS A 884 -17.73 27.84 -11.12
N ASP A 885 -16.78 27.20 -11.78
CA ASP A 885 -16.90 26.78 -13.18
C ASP A 885 -17.72 25.47 -13.31
N ILE A 886 -17.83 24.66 -12.24
CA ILE A 886 -18.65 23.43 -12.20
C ILE A 886 -20.10 23.67 -12.68
N GLU A 887 -20.72 24.81 -12.35
CA GLU A 887 -22.09 25.08 -12.82
C GLU A 887 -22.16 25.13 -14.35
N GLY A 888 -21.15 25.72 -15.00
CA GLY A 888 -21.03 25.78 -16.44
C GLY A 888 -20.70 24.42 -17.06
N MET A 889 -19.81 23.65 -16.44
CA MET A 889 -19.47 22.29 -16.87
C MET A 889 -20.71 21.38 -16.87
N LEU A 890 -21.46 21.36 -15.76
CA LEU A 890 -22.70 20.57 -15.67
C LEU A 890 -23.80 21.07 -16.64
N GLU A 891 -23.82 22.35 -16.98
CA GLU A 891 -24.74 22.90 -17.99
C GLU A 891 -24.36 22.43 -19.40
N GLN A 892 -23.06 22.36 -19.72
CA GLN A 892 -22.50 21.97 -21.02
C GLN A 892 -22.44 20.46 -21.23
N LEU A 893 -22.36 19.65 -20.16
CA LEU A 893 -22.41 18.19 -20.21
C LEU A 893 -23.65 17.73 -20.98
N ASP A 894 -23.48 17.11 -22.15
CA ASP A 894 -24.60 16.59 -22.92
C ASP A 894 -25.21 15.34 -22.26
N GLU A 895 -26.33 14.87 -22.81
CA GLU A 895 -27.08 13.77 -22.21
C GLU A 895 -26.40 12.41 -22.43
N GLU A 896 -25.57 12.29 -23.47
CA GLU A 896 -24.86 11.05 -23.80
C GLU A 896 -23.70 10.85 -22.82
N SER A 897 -22.82 11.84 -22.66
CA SER A 897 -21.75 11.77 -21.65
C SER A 897 -22.31 11.62 -20.23
N PHE A 898 -23.42 12.28 -19.89
CA PHE A 898 -24.08 12.06 -18.59
C PHE A 898 -24.56 10.62 -18.41
N GLU A 899 -25.11 10.00 -19.47
CA GLU A 899 -25.52 8.59 -19.43
C GLU A 899 -24.32 7.66 -19.28
N ASP A 900 -23.18 7.99 -19.87
CA ASP A 900 -21.95 7.21 -19.78
C ASP A 900 -21.41 7.18 -18.35
N TYR A 901 -21.24 8.34 -17.68
CA TYR A 901 -20.85 8.38 -16.27
C TYR A 901 -21.84 7.60 -15.39
N ARG A 902 -23.15 7.78 -15.63
CA ARG A 902 -24.19 7.09 -14.86
C ARG A 902 -24.15 5.58 -15.05
N SER A 903 -24.03 5.12 -16.29
CA SER A 903 -23.99 3.70 -16.64
C SER A 903 -22.69 3.06 -16.16
N GLY A 904 -21.57 3.78 -16.25
CA GLY A 904 -20.28 3.38 -15.69
C GLY A 904 -20.36 3.14 -14.18
N LEU A 905 -20.91 4.10 -13.43
CA LEU A 905 -21.09 3.97 -11.98
C LEU A 905 -22.06 2.85 -11.60
N ILE A 906 -23.17 2.69 -12.34
CA ILE A 906 -24.10 1.56 -12.15
C ILE A 906 -23.39 0.22 -12.39
N GLY A 907 -22.55 0.14 -13.43
CA GLY A 907 -21.73 -1.03 -13.72
C GLY A 907 -20.84 -1.39 -12.53
N ARG A 908 -20.11 -0.40 -12.00
CA ARG A 908 -19.20 -0.56 -10.86
C ARG A 908 -19.93 -0.99 -9.58
N LEU A 909 -21.10 -0.42 -9.28
CA LEU A 909 -21.89 -0.78 -8.09
C LEU A 909 -22.58 -2.16 -8.18
N LEU A 910 -22.84 -2.65 -9.38
CA LEU A 910 -23.51 -3.95 -9.61
C LEU A 910 -22.53 -5.08 -9.86
N GLU A 911 -21.26 -4.79 -9.75
CA GLU A 911 -20.23 -5.78 -9.91
C GLU A 911 -20.22 -6.83 -8.81
N LYS A 912 -19.54 -7.94 -9.11
CA LYS A 912 -19.36 -9.00 -8.14
C LYS A 912 -18.07 -8.75 -7.40
N ASP A 913 -18.07 -9.01 -6.10
CA ASP A 913 -16.85 -8.98 -5.32
C ASP A 913 -15.75 -9.87 -5.93
N PRO A 914 -14.53 -9.34 -6.10
CA PRO A 914 -13.42 -10.09 -6.69
C PRO A 914 -12.87 -11.17 -5.74
N SER A 915 -13.05 -11.01 -4.43
CA SER A 915 -12.52 -11.94 -3.43
C SER A 915 -13.45 -12.12 -2.23
N LEU A 916 -13.24 -13.22 -1.49
CA LEU A 916 -13.92 -13.48 -0.22
C LEU A 916 -13.68 -12.33 0.77
N LEU A 917 -12.48 -11.73 0.73
CA LEU A 917 -12.11 -10.61 1.58
C LEU A 917 -12.92 -9.34 1.24
N SER A 918 -13.03 -8.98 -0.05
CA SER A 918 -13.86 -7.85 -0.53
C SER A 918 -15.30 -7.98 -0.04
N GLU A 919 -15.92 -9.14 -0.32
CA GLU A 919 -17.32 -9.37 0.06
C GLU A 919 -17.49 -9.30 1.60
N THR A 920 -16.50 -9.82 2.35
CA THR A 920 -16.55 -9.74 3.81
C THR A 920 -16.46 -8.30 4.30
N ASN A 921 -15.58 -7.48 3.73
CA ASN A 921 -15.40 -6.09 4.13
C ASN A 921 -16.64 -5.25 3.82
N GLU A 922 -17.29 -5.45 2.66
CA GLU A 922 -18.56 -4.79 2.34
C GLU A 922 -19.64 -5.19 3.37
N LEU A 923 -19.81 -6.49 3.64
CA LEU A 923 -20.76 -6.96 4.65
C LEU A 923 -20.44 -6.44 6.07
N TRP A 924 -19.15 -6.34 6.40
CA TRP A 924 -18.68 -5.86 7.69
C TRP A 924 -18.98 -4.37 7.88
N SER A 925 -18.79 -3.54 6.86
CA SER A 925 -19.14 -2.12 6.89
C SER A 925 -20.62 -1.91 7.25
N GLN A 926 -21.52 -2.72 6.65
CA GLN A 926 -22.96 -2.66 6.94
C GLN A 926 -23.29 -3.01 8.38
N ILE A 927 -22.51 -3.94 8.99
CA ILE A 927 -22.67 -4.33 10.39
C ILE A 927 -22.12 -3.24 11.30
N VAL A 928 -20.91 -2.74 11.07
CA VAL A 928 -20.24 -1.73 11.92
C VAL A 928 -21.06 -0.43 11.95
N ASP A 929 -21.55 0.03 10.80
CA ASP A 929 -22.39 1.23 10.66
C ASP A 929 -23.83 1.04 11.13
N LYS A 930 -24.25 -0.18 11.46
CA LYS A 930 -25.64 -0.51 11.82
C LYS A 930 -26.65 -0.20 10.72
N ARG A 931 -26.19 -0.15 9.46
CA ARG A 931 -27.06 -0.05 8.29
C ARG A 931 -27.83 -1.36 8.10
N TYR A 932 -27.14 -2.49 8.24
CA TYR A 932 -27.68 -3.84 7.97
C TYR A 932 -28.37 -3.95 6.60
N MET A 933 -27.92 -3.13 5.65
CA MET A 933 -28.40 -3.10 4.27
C MET A 933 -27.38 -3.83 3.42
N PHE A 934 -27.42 -5.16 3.46
CA PHE A 934 -26.44 -6.01 2.75
C PHE A 934 -26.62 -5.99 1.23
N ASP A 935 -27.64 -5.29 0.74
CA ASP A 935 -27.92 -5.00 -0.66
C ASP A 935 -27.77 -3.50 -0.98
N TYR A 936 -26.85 -2.81 -0.28
CA TYR A 936 -26.68 -1.35 -0.37
C TYR A 936 -26.32 -0.91 -1.79
N SER A 937 -25.31 -1.53 -2.38
CA SER A 937 -24.79 -1.21 -3.72
C SER A 937 -25.85 -1.45 -4.81
N GLN A 938 -26.66 -2.51 -4.71
CA GLN A 938 -27.78 -2.73 -5.64
C GLN A 938 -28.86 -1.65 -5.51
N LYS A 939 -29.19 -1.23 -4.28
CA LYS A 939 -30.16 -0.15 -4.04
C LYS A 939 -29.64 1.21 -4.49
N GLU A 940 -28.34 1.45 -4.38
CA GLU A 940 -27.71 2.65 -4.89
C GLU A 940 -27.79 2.70 -6.43
N ALA A 941 -27.43 1.60 -7.09
CA ALA A 941 -27.58 1.45 -8.54
C ALA A 941 -29.04 1.61 -9.01
N GLU A 942 -30.02 1.12 -8.24
CA GLU A 942 -31.44 1.34 -8.52
C GLU A 942 -31.85 2.83 -8.45
N GLU A 943 -31.34 3.58 -7.47
CA GLU A 943 -31.57 5.02 -7.39
C GLU A 943 -30.90 5.77 -8.55
N LEU A 944 -29.66 5.40 -8.92
CA LEU A 944 -28.91 5.98 -10.04
C LEU A 944 -29.69 5.91 -11.36
N ARG A 945 -30.36 4.79 -11.66
CA ARG A 945 -31.21 4.66 -12.86
C ARG A 945 -32.30 5.72 -12.97
N SER A 946 -32.70 6.34 -11.87
CA SER A 946 -33.73 7.38 -11.82
C SER A 946 -33.18 8.80 -11.68
N ILE A 947 -31.86 8.96 -11.51
CA ILE A 947 -31.20 10.25 -11.37
C ILE A 947 -30.99 10.86 -12.76
N GLU A 948 -31.40 12.11 -12.90
CA GLU A 948 -31.22 12.92 -14.11
C GLU A 948 -30.21 14.05 -13.85
N LYS A 949 -29.61 14.62 -14.89
CA LYS A 949 -28.67 15.76 -14.81
C LYS A 949 -29.18 16.92 -13.94
N LYS A 950 -30.49 17.21 -14.00
CA LYS A 950 -31.15 18.25 -13.20
C LYS A 950 -31.06 18.00 -11.69
N ASP A 951 -31.01 16.75 -11.25
CA ASP A 951 -30.90 16.37 -9.83
C ASP A 951 -29.49 16.62 -9.31
N VAL A 952 -28.46 16.25 -10.08
CA VAL A 952 -27.04 16.54 -9.78
C VAL A 952 -26.84 18.06 -9.71
N MET A 953 -27.35 18.80 -10.68
CA MET A 953 -27.26 20.26 -10.70
C MET A 953 -27.99 20.91 -9.50
N LYS A 954 -29.15 20.38 -9.12
CA LYS A 954 -29.88 20.84 -7.93
C LYS A 954 -29.10 20.54 -6.66
N TRP A 955 -28.47 19.38 -6.57
CA TRP A 955 -27.64 18.98 -5.44
C TRP A 955 -26.41 19.89 -5.31
N TYR A 956 -25.67 20.12 -6.40
CA TYR A 956 -24.56 21.08 -6.45
C TYR A 956 -25.00 22.48 -5.98
N LYS A 957 -26.12 23.00 -6.53
CA LYS A 957 -26.68 24.32 -6.13
C LYS A 957 -27.09 24.37 -4.66
N THR A 958 -27.41 23.22 -4.06
CA THR A 958 -27.81 23.12 -2.65
C THR A 958 -26.60 23.16 -1.72
N TYR A 959 -25.50 22.48 -2.06
CA TYR A 959 -24.40 22.28 -1.11
C TYR A 959 -23.12 23.08 -1.42
N PHE A 960 -22.86 23.43 -2.69
CA PHE A 960 -21.61 24.12 -3.08
C PHE A 960 -21.81 25.60 -3.37
N LYS A 961 -22.99 25.98 -3.89
CA LYS A 961 -23.27 27.39 -4.23
C LYS A 961 -23.30 28.26 -2.98
N GLU A 962 -22.43 29.27 -2.93
CA GLU A 962 -22.26 30.11 -1.73
C GLU A 962 -23.54 30.82 -1.25
N SER A 963 -24.48 31.10 -2.16
CA SER A 963 -25.77 31.70 -1.81
C SER A 963 -26.71 30.75 -1.05
N SER A 964 -26.42 29.45 -1.03
CA SER A 964 -27.25 28.45 -0.36
C SER A 964 -27.01 28.44 1.15
N PRO A 965 -28.07 28.39 1.98
CA PRO A 965 -27.93 28.20 3.42
C PRO A 965 -27.31 26.84 3.79
N LYS A 966 -27.40 25.84 2.91
CA LYS A 966 -26.82 24.51 3.13
C LYS A 966 -25.36 24.39 2.69
N SER A 967 -24.78 25.44 2.11
CA SER A 967 -23.35 25.46 1.83
C SER A 967 -22.57 25.70 3.13
N ARG A 968 -21.99 24.61 3.66
CA ARG A 968 -21.26 24.59 4.93
C ARG A 968 -19.88 24.04 4.66
N ARG A 969 -18.87 24.90 4.70
CA ARG A 969 -17.51 24.54 4.32
C ARG A 969 -16.49 24.77 5.43
N LEU A 970 -15.49 23.90 5.48
CA LEU A 970 -14.30 23.98 6.31
C LEU A 970 -13.08 23.87 5.40
N ALA A 971 -12.25 24.92 5.36
CA ALA A 971 -10.93 24.86 4.74
C ALA A 971 -9.88 24.58 5.81
N VAL A 972 -9.23 23.42 5.74
CA VAL A 972 -8.03 23.10 6.51
C VAL A 972 -6.81 23.48 5.68
N ARG A 973 -5.93 24.30 6.26
CA ARG A 973 -4.75 24.84 5.59
C ARG A 973 -3.51 24.50 6.39
N VAL A 974 -2.70 23.60 5.86
CA VAL A 974 -1.41 23.20 6.41
C VAL A 974 -0.32 23.95 5.66
N TRP A 975 0.45 24.79 6.35
CA TRP A 975 1.40 25.71 5.74
C TRP A 975 2.81 25.12 5.77
N GLY A 976 3.42 24.91 4.60
CA GLY A 976 4.82 24.49 4.47
C GLY A 976 5.80 25.55 4.98
N CYS A 977 7.01 25.13 5.34
CA CYS A 977 7.97 25.96 6.08
C CYS A 977 8.43 27.23 5.35
N ASP A 978 8.42 27.20 4.01
CA ASP A 978 8.81 28.33 3.16
C ASP A 978 7.66 29.30 2.85
N THR A 979 6.45 28.99 3.33
CA THR A 979 5.25 29.81 3.10
C THR A 979 4.91 30.65 4.33
N ASN A 980 4.29 31.82 4.11
CA ASN A 980 4.05 32.77 5.20
C ASN A 980 2.56 32.90 5.54
N MET A 981 2.16 32.39 6.70
CA MET A 981 0.80 32.55 7.24
C MET A 981 0.33 34.01 7.33
N LYS A 982 1.21 35.01 7.31
CA LYS A 982 0.82 36.43 7.29
C LYS A 982 0.07 36.84 6.02
N GLU A 983 0.11 36.04 4.96
CA GLU A 983 -0.69 36.21 3.74
C GLU A 983 -2.20 36.10 3.99
N THR A 984 -2.62 35.54 5.14
CA THR A 984 -4.03 35.41 5.55
C THR A 984 -4.72 36.73 5.96
N GLN A 985 -3.99 37.84 6.09
CA GLN A 985 -4.53 39.10 6.63
C GLN A 985 -5.40 39.91 5.63
N THR A 986 -5.65 39.40 4.43
CA THR A 986 -6.27 40.18 3.33
C THR A 986 -7.80 40.12 3.26
N ASP A 987 -8.50 39.21 3.94
CA ASP A 987 -9.99 39.24 3.94
C ASP A 987 -10.65 38.89 5.30
N PRO A 988 -10.84 39.88 6.21
CA PRO A 988 -11.26 39.61 7.59
C PRO A 988 -12.77 39.64 7.84
N LYS A 989 -13.66 39.76 6.84
CA LYS A 989 -15.07 40.14 7.09
C LYS A 989 -16.14 39.06 6.88
N SER A 990 -15.82 37.88 6.35
CA SER A 990 -16.84 36.84 6.07
C SER A 990 -16.50 35.41 6.51
N VAL A 991 -15.30 35.18 7.07
CA VAL A 991 -14.78 33.84 7.40
C VAL A 991 -14.53 33.69 8.90
N GLN A 992 -14.93 32.57 9.49
CA GLN A 992 -14.67 32.24 10.89
C GLN A 992 -13.41 31.37 11.00
N VAL A 993 -12.33 31.94 11.54
CA VAL A 993 -11.08 31.21 11.81
C VAL A 993 -11.19 30.45 13.12
N ILE A 994 -10.91 29.14 13.09
CA ILE A 994 -10.89 28.26 14.25
C ILE A 994 -9.45 28.16 14.76
N ALA A 995 -9.17 28.92 15.83
CA ALA A 995 -7.88 28.88 16.50
C ALA A 995 -7.74 27.69 17.46
N ASP A 996 -8.84 27.26 18.08
CA ASP A 996 -8.89 26.24 19.13
C ASP A 996 -10.08 25.29 18.87
N ALA A 997 -9.76 24.01 18.63
CA ALA A 997 -10.74 22.96 18.34
C ALA A 997 -11.64 22.63 19.55
N VAL A 998 -11.10 22.67 20.77
CA VAL A 998 -11.84 22.39 22.01
C VAL A 998 -12.86 23.49 22.27
N ALA A 999 -12.45 24.75 22.15
CA ALA A 999 -13.36 25.90 22.28
C ALA A 999 -14.48 25.84 21.23
N PHE A 1000 -14.14 25.52 19.98
CA PHE A 1000 -15.12 25.34 18.90
C PHE A 1000 -16.13 24.22 19.20
N LYS A 1001 -15.65 23.02 19.56
CA LYS A 1001 -16.51 21.88 19.91
C LYS A 1001 -17.41 22.15 21.12
N SER A 1002 -16.95 22.94 22.10
CA SER A 1002 -17.73 23.24 23.31
C SER A 1002 -18.99 24.09 23.05
N THR A 1003 -18.99 24.86 21.96
CA THR A 1003 -20.11 25.72 21.55
C THR A 1003 -20.92 25.15 20.37
N SER A 1004 -20.45 24.03 19.82
CA SER A 1004 -21.04 23.39 18.65
C SER A 1004 -22.27 22.55 19.00
N LYS A 1005 -23.17 22.41 18.02
CA LYS A 1005 -24.24 21.41 18.06
C LYS A 1005 -23.72 20.12 17.45
N PHE A 1006 -24.26 18.99 17.87
CA PHE A 1006 -23.91 17.67 17.32
C PHE A 1006 -25.14 17.01 16.73
N TYR A 1007 -24.96 16.25 15.66
CA TYR A 1007 -25.99 15.35 15.16
C TYR A 1007 -26.30 14.28 16.23
N PRO A 1008 -27.57 13.83 16.34
CA PRO A 1008 -27.89 12.68 17.18
C PRO A 1008 -27.21 11.43 16.63
N SER A 1009 -26.92 10.46 17.50
CA SER A 1009 -26.55 9.11 17.05
C SER A 1009 -27.69 8.56 16.20
N LEU A 1010 -27.37 8.03 15.02
CA LEU A 1010 -28.33 7.36 14.13
C LEU A 1010 -28.60 5.90 14.55
N CYS A 1011 -27.88 5.41 15.56
CA CYS A 1011 -27.97 4.07 16.14
C CYS A 1011 -28.71 4.06 17.48
#